data_AF-A0A6J2YR91-F1
#
_entry.id   AF-A0A6J2YR91-F1
#
_cell.length_a   1.000
_cell.length_b   1.000
_cell.length_c   1.000
_cell.angle_alpha   90.00
_cell.angle_beta   90.00
_cell.angle_gamma   90.00
#
_symmetry.space_group_name_H-M   'P 1'
#
loop_
_entity.id
_entity.type
_entity.pdbx_description
1 polymer ?
#
loop_
_entity_poly.entity_id
_entity_poly.type
_entity_poly.pdbx_seq_one_letter_code
_entity_poly.pdbx_strand_id
1 'polypeptide(L)'
;MSKSCIFFYTTDSFERNILVVIFLNQKIFLIRPKKVLAEDGNYRESRWFSPWKKERTTEEFYLPRMISAITGQKTVPIGDAVISTLDTCIGFEICEELWCAASQHIPLSMDGVEIICNGSGSHTELRKNYILSDLVKNATMKCGGCYIFSNLRGCDGERLYFEGTSSITLNGSLLATTKQFSLEEVDVITATIDLEDIRCYRNSKRSRTHVAAGSESYPRITIDFSLSPEHDTTLPTAQPIKTLTMTAQEEITEGPACWLWDYLRRSGQGGFFLPLSGGIDSSSTAIIVYSMCRLIVENVQKNGDPKVLSDVRRIVADAEYTPKTAQELCNRILVTCYMGTENSSKETKNRASGLATAIGSYHLHIMVDKAVNACLEIFSTITGLFPKFASNGGCPRQNMALQNIQARIRMVLSYLFAQLVLWVRGRPGGLLVLGSANVDEALRGYMTKYDCSSADINPIGGISKTDLRSFIEYAKVKFNIPILGEIYNAPPTAELEPLVQGKIAQTDEQDMGMTYSELSQFGILRKIGNCGPFSMYCKLVQTWSDTCTPKQVAEKVKHFFRCYAINRHKMTVLTPSYHAESYSPDDNRFDLRPFLYRANWSWQFRSIDKQVEYLNSVKRSSSSSGNISKKISNPKVRTGVTV
;
A
#
# COMPACT_ATOMS: atom_id res chain seq x y z
N MET A 1 -33.09 -16.63 10.60
CA MET A 1 -31.68 -16.23 10.38
C MET A 1 -30.99 -17.31 9.56
N SER A 2 -31.14 -17.25 8.23
CA SER A 2 -30.41 -18.12 7.31
C SER A 2 -28.96 -17.66 7.24
N LYS A 3 -28.03 -18.54 7.61
CA LYS A 3 -26.60 -18.29 7.47
C LYS A 3 -26.22 -18.50 6.00
N SER A 4 -26.16 -17.42 5.23
CA SER A 4 -25.48 -17.41 3.94
C SER A 4 -23.97 -17.33 4.21
N CYS A 5 -23.21 -18.35 3.85
CA CYS A 5 -21.76 -18.27 3.76
C CYS A 5 -21.40 -18.38 2.27
N ILE A 6 -20.30 -17.77 1.86
CA ILE A 6 -19.71 -18.00 0.53
C ILE A 6 -18.36 -18.64 0.85
N PHE A 7 -18.14 -19.88 0.42
CA PHE A 7 -16.86 -20.57 0.60
C PHE A 7 -16.12 -20.67 -0.73
N PHE A 8 -14.82 -20.40 -0.70
CA PHE A 8 -13.90 -20.65 -1.80
C PHE A 8 -13.42 -22.10 -1.69
N TYR A 9 -13.68 -22.92 -2.72
CA TYR A 9 -13.18 -24.29 -2.80
C TYR A 9 -12.45 -24.49 -4.13
N THR A 10 -11.40 -25.31 -4.15
CA THR A 10 -10.65 -25.69 -5.36
C THR A 10 -10.68 -27.20 -5.53
N THR A 11 -10.88 -27.72 -6.75
CA THR A 11 -10.64 -29.14 -7.07
C THR A 11 -10.00 -29.34 -8.43
N ASP A 12 -9.30 -30.47 -8.57
CA ASP A 12 -8.72 -31.06 -9.79
C ASP A 12 -9.73 -31.17 -10.94
N SER A 13 -9.34 -31.04 -12.22
CA SER A 13 -8.10 -31.48 -12.87
C SER A 13 -7.61 -30.47 -13.92
N PHE A 14 -6.29 -30.37 -14.11
CA PHE A 14 -5.55 -29.48 -15.04
C PHE A 14 -5.68 -27.96 -14.88
N GLU A 15 -6.83 -27.42 -14.44
CA GLU A 15 -7.05 -25.98 -14.29
C GLU A 15 -7.55 -25.64 -12.87
N ARG A 16 -6.75 -24.90 -12.11
CA ARG A 16 -7.21 -24.29 -10.86
C ARG A 16 -7.99 -23.03 -11.23
N ASN A 17 -9.20 -22.81 -10.74
CA ASN A 17 -9.94 -21.56 -10.94
C ASN A 17 -10.17 -20.85 -9.61
N ILE A 18 -10.32 -19.53 -9.66
CA ILE A 18 -10.89 -18.75 -8.55
C ILE A 18 -12.41 -18.88 -8.65
N LEU A 19 -13.10 -19.35 -7.60
CA LEU A 19 -14.51 -19.71 -7.66
C LEU A 19 -15.35 -18.90 -6.67
N VAL A 20 -16.56 -18.53 -7.07
CA VAL A 20 -17.67 -18.19 -6.16
C VAL A 20 -18.61 -19.38 -6.11
N VAL A 21 -18.91 -19.89 -4.92
CA VAL A 21 -19.85 -21.00 -4.72
C VAL A 21 -21.14 -20.47 -4.14
N ILE A 22 -22.24 -20.65 -4.86
CA ILE A 22 -23.57 -20.19 -4.49
C ILE A 22 -24.36 -21.37 -3.93
N PHE A 23 -24.82 -21.26 -2.68
CA PHE A 23 -25.62 -22.29 -2.04
C PHE A 23 -26.75 -21.71 -1.19
N LEU A 24 -27.81 -22.51 -1.04
CA LEU A 24 -28.96 -22.20 -0.21
C LEU A 24 -29.51 -23.52 0.37
N ASN A 25 -29.86 -23.54 1.65
CA ASN A 25 -30.49 -24.68 2.33
C ASN A 25 -29.79 -26.03 2.05
N GLN A 26 -28.47 -26.07 2.29
CA GLN A 26 -27.61 -27.24 2.08
C GLN A 26 -27.53 -27.76 0.63
N LYS A 27 -27.91 -26.95 -0.37
CA LYS A 27 -27.71 -27.27 -1.79
C LYS A 27 -26.87 -26.21 -2.48
N ILE A 28 -25.95 -26.65 -3.33
CA ILE A 28 -25.15 -25.80 -4.20
C ILE A 28 -25.89 -25.65 -5.53
N PHE A 29 -26.07 -24.41 -5.98
CA PHE A 29 -26.82 -24.09 -7.20
C PHE A 29 -25.91 -23.74 -8.37
N LEU A 30 -24.80 -23.06 -8.09
CA LEU A 30 -23.85 -22.62 -9.11
C LEU A 30 -22.45 -22.50 -8.52
N ILE A 31 -21.46 -22.91 -9.30
CA ILE A 31 -20.05 -22.59 -9.10
C ILE A 31 -19.65 -21.63 -10.23
N ARG A 32 -19.36 -20.36 -9.91
CA ARG A 32 -18.95 -19.35 -10.90
C ARG A 32 -17.43 -19.17 -10.87
N PRO A 33 -16.68 -19.65 -11.88
CA PRO A 33 -15.25 -19.43 -11.99
C PRO A 33 -14.93 -18.03 -12.52
N LYS A 34 -13.85 -17.39 -12.04
CA LYS A 34 -13.35 -16.09 -12.49
C LYS A 34 -12.94 -16.12 -13.97
N LYS A 35 -13.35 -15.10 -14.73
CA LYS A 35 -13.14 -14.96 -16.18
C LYS A 35 -11.95 -14.06 -16.53
N VAL A 36 -11.68 -13.07 -15.68
CA VAL A 36 -10.59 -12.09 -15.85
C VAL A 36 -9.66 -12.16 -14.65
N LEU A 37 -8.41 -12.55 -14.89
CA LEU A 37 -7.40 -12.66 -13.84
C LEU A 37 -6.62 -11.35 -13.69
N ALA A 38 -6.25 -11.01 -12.46
CA ALA A 38 -5.41 -9.86 -12.13
C ALA A 38 -3.92 -10.22 -12.25
N GLU A 39 -3.17 -9.44 -13.04
CA GLU A 39 -1.79 -9.74 -13.45
C GLU A 39 -0.81 -8.58 -13.26
N ASP A 40 -1.25 -7.48 -12.66
CA ASP A 40 -0.46 -6.27 -12.50
C ASP A 40 -0.08 -5.97 -11.05
N GLY A 41 1.01 -5.23 -10.89
CA GLY A 41 1.53 -4.82 -9.58
C GLY A 41 1.82 -6.01 -8.67
N ASN A 42 1.03 -6.16 -7.61
CA ASN A 42 1.16 -7.24 -6.64
C ASN A 42 0.41 -8.52 -7.05
N TYR A 43 -0.51 -8.43 -8.01
CA TYR A 43 -1.32 -9.56 -8.48
C TYR A 43 -0.57 -10.35 -9.57
N ARG A 44 -0.88 -11.65 -9.62
CA ARG A 44 -0.30 -12.64 -10.56
C ARG A 44 -1.10 -13.93 -10.50
N GLU A 45 -2.42 -13.80 -10.62
CA GLU A 45 -3.35 -14.91 -10.43
C GLU A 45 -3.08 -16.05 -11.43
N SER A 46 -2.65 -15.74 -12.66
CA SER A 46 -2.29 -16.69 -13.72
C SER A 46 -1.15 -17.64 -13.34
N ARG A 47 -0.35 -17.27 -12.33
CA ARG A 47 0.65 -18.18 -11.75
C ARG A 47 0.02 -19.44 -11.15
N TRP A 48 -1.20 -19.32 -10.64
CA TRP A 48 -1.88 -20.37 -9.91
C TRP A 48 -3.20 -20.79 -10.55
N PHE A 49 -3.83 -19.94 -11.35
CA PHE A 49 -5.19 -20.15 -11.83
C PHE A 49 -5.33 -19.96 -13.34
N SER A 50 -6.35 -20.60 -13.93
CA SER A 50 -6.79 -20.38 -15.30
C SER A 50 -8.09 -19.56 -15.31
N PRO A 51 -8.25 -18.59 -16.23
CA PRO A 51 -9.52 -17.90 -16.42
C PRO A 51 -10.54 -18.81 -17.11
N TRP A 52 -11.80 -18.72 -16.70
CA TRP A 52 -12.90 -19.32 -17.46
C TRP A 52 -13.13 -18.57 -18.78
N LYS A 53 -13.09 -19.31 -19.90
CA LYS A 53 -13.22 -18.73 -21.26
C LYS A 53 -14.52 -19.10 -22.00
N LYS A 54 -15.33 -20.03 -21.48
CA LYS A 54 -16.57 -20.47 -22.11
C LYS A 54 -17.71 -19.52 -21.74
N GLU A 55 -17.79 -18.39 -22.44
CA GLU A 55 -18.80 -17.36 -22.16
C GLU A 55 -20.22 -17.93 -22.23
N ARG A 56 -21.08 -17.48 -21.30
CA ARG A 56 -22.51 -17.85 -21.24
C ARG A 56 -22.77 -19.36 -21.35
N THR A 57 -21.85 -20.16 -20.82
CA THR A 57 -21.89 -21.63 -20.90
C THR A 57 -21.65 -22.22 -19.52
N THR A 58 -22.31 -23.34 -19.24
CA THR A 58 -22.10 -24.15 -18.04
C THR A 58 -21.71 -25.58 -18.39
N GLU A 59 -20.99 -26.22 -17.47
CA GLU A 59 -20.64 -27.63 -17.49
C GLU A 59 -21.09 -28.30 -16.19
N GLU A 60 -21.16 -29.63 -16.17
CA GLU A 60 -21.40 -30.37 -14.94
C GLU A 60 -20.11 -30.55 -14.14
N PHE A 61 -20.10 -30.03 -12.92
CA PHE A 61 -19.03 -30.24 -11.96
C PHE A 61 -19.40 -31.35 -10.98
N TYR A 62 -18.58 -32.40 -10.91
CA TYR A 62 -18.75 -33.50 -9.98
C TYR A 62 -18.30 -33.09 -8.57
N LEU A 63 -19.22 -33.11 -7.62
CA LEU A 63 -18.93 -32.73 -6.24
C LEU A 63 -18.06 -33.79 -5.54
N PRO A 64 -17.13 -33.37 -4.65
CA PRO A 64 -16.42 -34.30 -3.78
C PRO A 64 -17.39 -35.13 -2.95
N ARG A 65 -17.06 -36.40 -2.69
CA ARG A 65 -17.92 -37.33 -1.92
C ARG A 65 -18.39 -36.75 -0.58
N MET A 66 -17.52 -36.00 0.11
CA MET A 66 -17.87 -35.33 1.38
C MET A 66 -18.97 -34.27 1.21
N ILE A 67 -18.97 -33.53 0.10
CA ILE A 67 -19.99 -32.53 -0.19
C ILE A 67 -21.27 -33.22 -0.65
N SER A 68 -21.16 -34.20 -1.55
CA SER A 68 -22.31 -35.00 -2.02
C SER A 68 -23.06 -35.69 -0.88
N ALA A 69 -22.35 -36.19 0.13
CA ALA A 69 -22.97 -36.82 1.30
C ALA A 69 -23.82 -35.83 2.12
N ILE A 70 -23.45 -34.55 2.14
CA ILE A 70 -24.18 -33.48 2.85
C ILE A 70 -25.32 -32.94 2.00
N THR A 71 -25.04 -32.62 0.73
CA THR A 71 -25.99 -31.91 -0.14
C THR A 71 -26.99 -32.84 -0.84
N GLY A 72 -26.67 -34.14 -0.90
CA GLY A 72 -27.39 -35.11 -1.73
C GLY A 72 -27.18 -34.92 -3.24
N GLN A 73 -26.26 -34.03 -3.66
CA GLN A 73 -26.00 -33.71 -5.06
C GLN A 73 -24.74 -34.42 -5.56
N LYS A 74 -24.82 -35.05 -6.74
CA LYS A 74 -23.65 -35.62 -7.42
C LYS A 74 -22.92 -34.59 -8.27
N THR A 75 -23.68 -33.79 -9.00
CA THR A 75 -23.17 -32.73 -9.89
C THR A 75 -23.85 -31.41 -9.59
N VAL A 76 -23.18 -30.32 -9.97
CA VAL A 76 -23.71 -28.96 -9.96
C VAL A 76 -23.23 -28.19 -11.20
N PRO A 77 -23.96 -27.19 -11.69
CA PRO A 77 -23.48 -26.32 -12.76
C PRO A 77 -22.22 -25.56 -12.35
N ILE A 78 -21.18 -25.61 -13.19
CA ILE A 78 -20.01 -24.71 -13.14
C ILE A 78 -19.95 -23.89 -14.42
N GLY A 79 -19.76 -22.57 -14.32
CA GLY A 79 -19.57 -21.72 -15.50
C GLY A 79 -20.17 -20.34 -15.39
N ASP A 80 -20.46 -19.74 -16.55
CA ASP A 80 -20.90 -18.36 -16.69
C ASP A 80 -22.43 -18.28 -16.77
N ALA A 81 -23.08 -18.24 -15.61
CA ALA A 81 -24.53 -18.29 -15.45
C ALA A 81 -25.02 -17.33 -14.35
N VAL A 82 -26.33 -17.14 -14.30
CA VAL A 82 -27.01 -16.28 -13.32
C VAL A 82 -28.04 -17.08 -12.51
N ILE A 83 -28.37 -16.58 -11.32
CA ILE A 83 -29.41 -17.16 -10.46
C ILE A 83 -30.71 -16.40 -10.69
N SER A 84 -31.78 -17.11 -11.05
CA SER A 84 -33.12 -16.55 -11.15
C SER A 84 -33.95 -17.05 -9.98
N THR A 85 -34.39 -16.13 -9.13
CA THR A 85 -35.35 -16.40 -8.06
C THR A 85 -36.78 -16.13 -8.54
N LEU A 86 -37.77 -16.28 -7.68
CA LEU A 86 -39.18 -16.00 -8.01
C LEU A 86 -39.42 -14.50 -8.29
N ASP A 87 -38.60 -13.64 -7.71
CA ASP A 87 -38.80 -12.20 -7.62
C ASP A 87 -37.69 -11.36 -8.29
N THR A 88 -36.49 -11.91 -8.50
CA THR A 88 -35.35 -11.19 -9.07
C THR A 88 -34.33 -12.08 -9.78
N CYS A 89 -33.28 -11.48 -10.32
CA CYS A 89 -32.16 -12.15 -10.96
C CYS A 89 -30.82 -11.61 -10.43
N ILE A 90 -29.94 -12.53 -10.02
CA ILE A 90 -28.65 -12.26 -9.36
C ILE A 90 -27.50 -12.73 -10.25
N GLY A 91 -26.56 -11.84 -10.52
CA GLY A 91 -25.33 -12.10 -11.26
C GLY A 91 -24.10 -11.94 -10.38
N PHE A 92 -22.99 -12.48 -10.85
CA PHE A 92 -21.75 -12.53 -10.09
C PHE A 92 -20.60 -11.96 -10.92
N GLU A 93 -19.82 -11.12 -10.27
CA GLU A 93 -18.59 -10.56 -10.77
C GLU A 93 -17.48 -10.84 -9.74
N ILE A 94 -16.21 -10.93 -10.15
CA ILE A 94 -15.12 -11.23 -9.20
C ILE A 94 -14.00 -10.21 -9.39
N CYS A 95 -13.82 -9.33 -8.41
CA CYS A 95 -12.70 -8.39 -8.31
C CYS A 95 -12.45 -7.62 -9.62
N GLU A 96 -11.31 -7.87 -10.28
CA GLU A 96 -10.83 -7.30 -11.56
C GLU A 96 -11.87 -7.27 -12.68
N GLU A 97 -12.86 -8.18 -12.66
CA GLU A 97 -13.95 -8.17 -13.63
C GLU A 97 -14.77 -6.86 -13.63
N LEU A 98 -14.71 -6.05 -12.55
CA LEU A 98 -15.36 -4.73 -12.44
C LEU A 98 -14.72 -3.66 -13.32
N TRP A 99 -13.39 -3.62 -13.35
CA TRP A 99 -12.66 -2.50 -13.96
C TRP A 99 -11.80 -2.90 -15.16
N CYS A 100 -11.98 -4.13 -15.64
CA CYS A 100 -11.54 -4.48 -16.98
C CYS A 100 -12.31 -3.65 -18.03
N ALA A 101 -11.70 -3.43 -19.20
CA ALA A 101 -12.25 -2.52 -20.22
C ALA A 101 -13.67 -2.88 -20.68
N ALA A 102 -14.01 -4.17 -20.66
CA ALA A 102 -15.35 -4.70 -20.93
C ALA A 102 -15.89 -5.38 -19.66
N SER A 103 -16.20 -4.58 -18.65
CA SER A 103 -16.68 -5.05 -17.34
C SER A 103 -17.84 -6.03 -17.46
N GLN A 104 -17.83 -7.08 -16.63
CA GLN A 104 -18.77 -8.20 -16.77
C GLN A 104 -20.20 -7.85 -16.33
N HIS A 105 -20.38 -6.84 -15.48
CA HIS A 105 -21.68 -6.32 -15.09
C HIS A 105 -22.48 -5.73 -16.25
N ILE A 106 -21.84 -5.31 -17.34
CA ILE A 106 -22.52 -4.72 -18.51
C ILE A 106 -23.42 -5.76 -19.18
N PRO A 107 -22.91 -6.89 -19.70
CA PRO A 107 -23.77 -7.90 -20.32
C PRO A 107 -24.75 -8.53 -19.31
N LEU A 108 -24.37 -8.69 -18.03
CA LEU A 108 -25.31 -9.14 -16.98
C LEU A 108 -26.52 -8.20 -16.87
N SER A 109 -26.29 -6.89 -16.78
CA SER A 109 -27.37 -5.91 -16.72
C SER A 109 -28.23 -5.89 -17.99
N MET A 110 -27.62 -6.07 -19.17
CA MET A 110 -28.36 -6.10 -20.43
C MET A 110 -29.30 -7.30 -20.52
N ASP A 111 -28.93 -8.46 -19.96
CA ASP A 111 -29.81 -9.63 -19.84
C ASP A 111 -30.80 -9.55 -18.66
N GLY A 112 -30.89 -8.39 -18.00
CA GLY A 112 -31.90 -8.13 -16.98
C GLY A 112 -31.53 -8.52 -15.56
N VAL A 113 -30.28 -8.93 -15.27
CA VAL A 113 -29.80 -9.13 -13.90
C VAL A 113 -29.99 -7.85 -13.08
N GLU A 114 -30.69 -7.90 -11.95
CA GLU A 114 -31.03 -6.72 -11.15
C GLU A 114 -30.02 -6.48 -10.02
N ILE A 115 -29.48 -7.56 -9.45
CA ILE A 115 -28.50 -7.53 -8.35
C ILE A 115 -27.19 -8.15 -8.84
N ILE A 116 -26.07 -7.46 -8.64
CA ILE A 116 -24.74 -7.93 -9.01
C ILE A 116 -23.89 -8.03 -7.74
N CYS A 117 -23.37 -9.22 -7.46
CA CYS A 117 -22.52 -9.50 -6.32
C CYS A 117 -21.06 -9.60 -6.76
N ASN A 118 -20.19 -8.76 -6.18
CA ASN A 118 -18.75 -8.78 -6.41
C ASN A 118 -17.98 -9.14 -5.15
N GLY A 119 -17.31 -10.30 -5.19
CA GLY A 119 -16.32 -10.71 -4.19
C GLY A 119 -14.92 -10.28 -4.59
N SER A 120 -14.25 -9.51 -3.73
CA SER A 120 -12.96 -8.88 -4.00
C SER A 120 -11.90 -9.22 -2.95
N GLY A 121 -10.65 -9.13 -3.39
CA GLY A 121 -9.46 -9.15 -2.55
C GLY A 121 -8.55 -7.98 -2.95
N SER A 122 -9.10 -6.75 -2.91
CA SER A 122 -8.36 -5.54 -3.27
C SER A 122 -7.51 -5.06 -2.09
N HIS A 123 -6.20 -5.00 -2.30
CA HIS A 123 -5.28 -4.39 -1.33
C HIS A 123 -5.32 -2.86 -1.40
N THR A 124 -5.02 -2.23 -0.26
CA THR A 124 -4.89 -0.78 -0.10
C THR A 124 -3.76 -0.25 -0.96
N GLU A 125 -4.04 0.84 -1.66
CA GLU A 125 -3.03 1.81 -2.08
C GLU A 125 -3.46 3.17 -1.55
N LEU A 126 -2.48 4.02 -1.21
CA LEU A 126 -2.76 5.33 -0.65
C LEU A 126 -3.54 6.16 -1.69
N ARG A 127 -4.69 6.72 -1.29
CA ARG A 127 -5.63 7.47 -2.14
C ARG A 127 -6.42 6.63 -3.16
N LYS A 128 -6.50 5.31 -2.99
CA LYS A 128 -7.21 4.38 -3.91
C LYS A 128 -8.73 4.29 -3.69
N ASN A 129 -9.33 5.21 -2.93
CA ASN A 129 -10.77 5.19 -2.65
C ASN A 129 -11.67 5.40 -3.90
N TYR A 130 -11.08 5.73 -5.06
CA TYR A 130 -11.80 5.86 -6.33
C TYR A 130 -12.51 4.58 -6.78
N ILE A 131 -12.07 3.40 -6.34
CA ILE A 131 -12.76 2.14 -6.64
C ILE A 131 -14.22 2.21 -6.16
N LEU A 132 -14.42 2.60 -4.90
CA LEU A 132 -15.74 2.79 -4.33
C LEU A 132 -16.42 4.03 -4.92
N SER A 133 -15.75 5.18 -4.86
CA SER A 133 -16.39 6.46 -5.15
C SER A 133 -16.78 6.59 -6.62
N ASP A 134 -16.05 5.92 -7.51
CA ASP A 134 -16.17 6.11 -8.95
C ASP A 134 -16.57 4.82 -9.65
N LEU A 135 -15.87 3.69 -9.46
CA LEU A 135 -16.11 2.49 -10.28
C LEU A 135 -17.45 1.80 -9.94
N VAL A 136 -17.67 1.50 -8.65
CA VAL A 136 -18.92 0.85 -8.20
C VAL A 136 -20.14 1.73 -8.46
N LYS A 137 -20.02 3.04 -8.21
CA LYS A 137 -21.09 4.00 -8.51
C LYS A 137 -21.37 4.11 -10.00
N ASN A 138 -20.33 4.23 -10.84
CA ASN A 138 -20.51 4.31 -12.29
C ASN A 138 -21.12 3.04 -12.89
N ALA A 139 -20.77 1.86 -12.36
CA ALA A 139 -21.35 0.59 -12.81
C ALA A 139 -22.89 0.60 -12.71
N THR A 140 -23.42 1.00 -11.55
CA THR A 140 -24.87 1.08 -11.33
C THR A 140 -25.52 2.33 -11.92
N MET A 141 -24.82 3.45 -11.99
CA MET A 141 -25.32 4.67 -12.63
C MET A 141 -25.53 4.48 -14.13
N LYS A 142 -24.62 3.79 -14.82
CA LYS A 142 -24.73 3.50 -16.26
C LYS A 142 -25.74 2.40 -16.55
N CYS A 143 -25.69 1.31 -15.78
CA CYS A 143 -26.43 0.09 -16.09
C CYS A 143 -27.81 0.02 -15.39
N GLY A 144 -28.02 0.76 -14.30
CA GLY A 144 -29.11 0.53 -13.35
C GLY A 144 -28.97 -0.80 -12.63
N GLY A 145 -29.52 -0.91 -11.42
CA GLY A 145 -29.43 -2.10 -10.58
C GLY A 145 -28.77 -1.86 -9.24
N CYS A 146 -28.75 -2.92 -8.43
CA CYS A 146 -28.04 -2.99 -7.17
C CYS A 146 -26.69 -3.68 -7.36
N TYR A 147 -25.67 -3.15 -6.73
CA TYR A 147 -24.32 -3.70 -6.74
C TYR A 147 -23.82 -3.87 -5.31
N ILE A 148 -23.48 -5.10 -4.96
CA ILE A 148 -22.97 -5.51 -3.66
C ILE A 148 -21.48 -5.81 -3.84
N PHE A 149 -20.63 -4.93 -3.32
CA PHE A 149 -19.18 -5.10 -3.32
C PHE A 149 -18.73 -5.58 -1.94
N SER A 150 -18.08 -6.74 -1.87
CA SER A 150 -17.51 -7.28 -0.64
C SER A 150 -16.02 -7.48 -0.81
N ASN A 151 -15.24 -6.96 0.13
CA ASN A 151 -13.78 -7.05 0.10
C ASN A 151 -13.22 -7.65 1.39
N LEU A 152 -12.05 -8.27 1.27
CA LEU A 152 -11.24 -8.64 2.42
C LEU A 152 -10.83 -7.40 3.23
N ARG A 153 -10.57 -7.59 4.53
CA ARG A 153 -10.01 -6.56 5.40
C ARG A 153 -8.90 -7.14 6.28
N GLY A 154 -7.81 -6.40 6.43
CA GLY A 154 -6.69 -6.79 7.29
C GLY A 154 -5.46 -7.24 6.51
N CYS A 155 -4.45 -7.73 7.22
CA CYS A 155 -3.31 -8.45 6.64
C CYS A 155 -3.64 -9.95 6.56
N ASP A 156 -3.25 -10.67 5.53
CA ASP A 156 -3.48 -12.12 5.38
C ASP A 156 -2.21 -12.97 5.55
N GLY A 157 -1.09 -12.34 5.89
CA GLY A 157 0.21 -13.01 6.05
C GLY A 157 1.31 -12.46 5.13
N GLU A 158 1.01 -11.48 4.29
CA GLU A 158 2.00 -10.77 3.48
C GLU A 158 2.11 -9.26 3.83
N ARG A 159 2.85 -8.52 3.00
CA ARG A 159 3.05 -7.08 3.10
C ARG A 159 1.82 -6.23 2.76
N LEU A 160 0.79 -6.86 2.22
CA LEU A 160 -0.43 -6.20 1.79
C LEU A 160 -1.37 -6.07 2.97
N TYR A 161 -2.10 -4.96 2.99
CA TYR A 161 -3.30 -4.81 3.79
C TYR A 161 -4.47 -4.70 2.82
N PHE A 162 -5.53 -5.45 3.06
CA PHE A 162 -6.77 -5.35 2.31
C PHE A 162 -7.61 -4.24 2.91
N GLU A 163 -7.86 -3.18 2.12
CA GLU A 163 -8.79 -2.13 2.52
C GLU A 163 -10.18 -2.72 2.53
N GLY A 164 -10.92 -2.58 3.63
CA GLY A 164 -12.29 -3.08 3.69
C GLY A 164 -13.19 -2.38 2.67
N THR A 165 -14.00 -1.43 3.12
CA THR A 165 -14.84 -0.64 2.20
C THR A 165 -15.80 -1.49 1.34
N SER A 166 -16.30 -2.59 1.91
CA SER A 166 -17.44 -3.31 1.35
C SER A 166 -18.63 -2.36 1.27
N SER A 167 -19.43 -2.42 0.21
CA SER A 167 -20.49 -1.46 -0.04
C SER A 167 -21.70 -2.03 -0.76
N ILE A 168 -22.83 -1.32 -0.61
CA ILE A 168 -24.06 -1.57 -1.35
C ILE A 168 -24.43 -0.27 -2.09
N THR A 169 -24.56 -0.35 -3.40
CA THR A 169 -24.87 0.80 -4.28
C THR A 169 -26.09 0.48 -5.14
N LEU A 170 -26.99 1.44 -5.29
CA LEU A 170 -28.22 1.34 -6.07
C LEU A 170 -28.33 2.51 -7.05
N ASN A 171 -28.40 2.23 -8.35
CA ASN A 171 -28.64 3.22 -9.41
C ASN A 171 -27.72 4.48 -9.35
N GLY A 172 -26.46 4.31 -8.95
CA GLY A 172 -25.47 5.38 -8.78
C GLY A 172 -25.36 5.96 -7.36
N SER A 173 -26.25 5.56 -6.44
CA SER A 173 -26.30 6.02 -5.05
C SER A 173 -25.72 4.99 -4.10
N LEU A 174 -24.76 5.39 -3.27
CA LEU A 174 -24.22 4.54 -2.20
C LEU A 174 -25.24 4.46 -1.06
N LEU A 175 -25.59 3.26 -0.61
CA LEU A 175 -26.58 3.02 0.46
C LEU A 175 -25.91 2.63 1.79
N ALA A 176 -24.86 1.81 1.73
CA ALA A 176 -24.11 1.38 2.90
C ALA A 176 -22.65 1.13 2.55
N THR A 177 -21.75 1.34 3.52
CA THR A 177 -20.31 1.03 3.38
C THR A 177 -19.72 0.62 4.72
N THR A 178 -18.79 -0.32 4.72
CA THR A 178 -17.96 -0.63 5.89
C THR A 178 -16.83 0.39 6.02
N LYS A 179 -16.12 0.38 7.16
CA LYS A 179 -14.88 1.13 7.33
C LYS A 179 -13.78 0.58 6.42
N GLN A 180 -12.83 1.45 6.02
CA GLN A 180 -11.64 1.06 5.27
C GLN A 180 -10.66 0.30 6.17
N PHE A 181 -10.45 0.79 7.39
CA PHE A 181 -9.57 0.19 8.40
C PHE A 181 -10.34 -0.10 9.68
N SER A 182 -10.13 -1.27 10.29
CA SER A 182 -10.72 -1.66 11.57
C SER A 182 -9.98 -2.87 12.15
N LEU A 183 -10.04 -3.05 13.47
CA LEU A 183 -9.50 -4.22 14.16
C LEU A 183 -10.47 -5.41 14.18
N GLU A 184 -11.75 -5.16 13.89
CA GLU A 184 -12.79 -6.19 13.85
C GLU A 184 -12.51 -7.16 12.69
N GLU A 185 -12.62 -8.47 12.96
CA GLU A 185 -12.37 -9.47 11.92
C GLU A 185 -13.54 -9.62 10.94
N VAL A 186 -14.75 -9.30 11.37
CA VAL A 186 -15.97 -9.43 10.56
C VAL A 186 -16.76 -8.13 10.68
N ASP A 187 -17.15 -7.57 9.53
CA ASP A 187 -18.00 -6.39 9.43
C ASP A 187 -19.04 -6.64 8.34
N VAL A 188 -20.30 -6.50 8.71
CA VAL A 188 -21.44 -6.85 7.87
C VAL A 188 -22.33 -5.63 7.74
N ILE A 189 -22.55 -5.21 6.50
CA ILE A 189 -23.52 -4.17 6.16
C ILE A 189 -24.72 -4.77 5.47
N THR A 190 -25.87 -4.11 5.65
CA THR A 190 -27.14 -4.50 5.03
C THR A 190 -27.84 -3.24 4.51
N ALA A 191 -28.59 -3.37 3.44
CA ALA A 191 -29.47 -2.33 2.94
C ALA A 191 -30.76 -2.97 2.41
N THR A 192 -31.91 -2.45 2.84
CA THR A 192 -33.21 -2.80 2.27
C THR A 192 -33.42 -1.95 1.02
N ILE A 193 -33.68 -2.58 -0.12
CA ILE A 193 -33.91 -1.89 -1.40
C ILE A 193 -35.25 -2.31 -2.00
N ASP A 194 -35.84 -1.43 -2.80
CA ASP A 194 -37.00 -1.75 -3.63
C ASP A 194 -36.52 -2.19 -5.03
N LEU A 195 -36.93 -3.37 -5.49
CA LEU A 195 -36.61 -3.86 -6.83
C LEU A 195 -37.31 -3.04 -7.92
N GLU A 196 -38.46 -2.44 -7.61
CA GLU A 196 -39.17 -1.58 -8.55
C GLU A 196 -38.42 -0.28 -8.85
N ASP A 197 -37.57 0.20 -7.93
CA ASP A 197 -36.67 1.33 -8.20
C ASP A 197 -35.67 0.97 -9.32
N ILE A 198 -35.18 -0.28 -9.37
CA ILE A 198 -34.29 -0.76 -10.43
C ILE A 198 -35.04 -0.80 -11.76
N ARG A 199 -36.24 -1.38 -11.76
CA ARG A 199 -37.08 -1.56 -12.95
C ARG A 199 -37.49 -0.20 -13.53
N CYS A 200 -37.95 0.71 -12.68
CA CYS A 200 -38.31 2.08 -13.06
C CYS A 200 -37.10 2.87 -13.56
N TYR A 201 -35.96 2.81 -12.87
CA TYR A 201 -34.73 3.47 -13.30
C TYR A 201 -34.31 3.01 -14.70
N ARG A 202 -34.30 1.69 -14.94
CA ARG A 202 -33.95 1.10 -16.23
C ARG A 202 -34.93 1.50 -17.33
N ASN A 203 -36.23 1.50 -17.04
CA ASN A 203 -37.28 1.93 -17.98
C ASN A 203 -37.20 3.41 -18.35
N SER A 204 -36.70 4.26 -17.44
CA SER A 204 -36.45 5.69 -17.71
C SER A 204 -35.32 5.94 -18.72
N LYS A 205 -34.45 4.94 -18.96
CA LYS A 205 -33.29 5.02 -19.87
C LYS A 205 -33.59 4.28 -21.18
N ARG A 206 -34.36 4.91 -22.08
CA ARG A 206 -34.83 4.26 -23.33
C ARG A 206 -33.72 3.74 -24.23
N SER A 207 -32.63 4.49 -24.42
CA SER A 207 -31.47 4.05 -25.22
C SER A 207 -30.88 2.72 -24.72
N ARG A 208 -30.79 2.55 -23.39
CA ARG A 208 -30.39 1.28 -22.76
C ARG A 208 -31.36 0.15 -23.11
N THR A 209 -32.67 0.38 -22.99
CA THR A 209 -33.68 -0.66 -23.24
C THR A 209 -33.63 -1.21 -24.67
N HIS A 210 -33.34 -0.36 -25.67
CA HIS A 210 -33.17 -0.79 -27.05
C HIS A 210 -31.95 -1.71 -27.24
N VAL A 211 -30.83 -1.39 -26.57
CA VAL A 211 -29.62 -2.23 -26.61
C VAL A 211 -29.84 -3.55 -25.88
N ALA A 212 -30.50 -3.51 -24.71
CA ALA A 212 -30.80 -4.70 -23.91
C ALA A 212 -31.67 -5.72 -24.66
N ALA A 213 -32.62 -5.26 -25.48
CA ALA A 213 -33.49 -6.14 -26.26
C ALA A 213 -32.75 -7.04 -27.28
N GLY A 214 -31.54 -6.66 -27.69
CA GLY A 214 -30.69 -7.45 -28.59
C GLY A 214 -29.57 -8.22 -27.86
N SER A 215 -29.54 -8.20 -26.52
CA SER A 215 -28.52 -8.92 -25.76
C SER A 215 -28.74 -10.42 -25.84
N GLU A 216 -27.67 -11.17 -26.06
CA GLU A 216 -27.67 -12.61 -25.81
C GLU A 216 -28.06 -12.90 -24.35
N SER A 217 -28.66 -14.06 -24.12
CA SER A 217 -29.07 -14.50 -22.78
C SER A 217 -27.96 -15.22 -22.04
N TYR A 218 -28.01 -15.19 -20.71
CA TYR A 218 -27.22 -16.06 -19.84
C TYR A 218 -27.98 -17.36 -19.55
N PRO A 219 -27.27 -18.49 -19.33
CA PRO A 219 -27.85 -19.64 -18.65
C PRO A 219 -28.42 -19.22 -17.30
N ARG A 220 -29.69 -19.56 -17.04
CA ARG A 220 -30.39 -19.21 -15.81
C ARG A 220 -30.61 -20.44 -14.95
N ILE A 221 -30.05 -20.43 -13.74
CA ILE A 221 -30.34 -21.45 -12.74
C ILE A 221 -31.53 -20.96 -11.92
N THR A 222 -32.70 -21.55 -12.17
CA THR A 222 -33.93 -21.21 -11.46
C THR A 222 -33.92 -21.81 -10.05
N ILE A 223 -34.24 -20.99 -9.06
CA ILE A 223 -34.38 -21.39 -7.66
C ILE A 223 -35.80 -21.04 -7.20
N ASP A 224 -36.47 -22.01 -6.59
CA ASP A 224 -37.75 -21.81 -5.90
C ASP A 224 -37.52 -21.13 -4.55
N PHE A 225 -37.23 -19.84 -4.60
CA PHE A 225 -36.94 -18.98 -3.46
C PHE A 225 -37.34 -17.55 -3.79
N SER A 226 -37.86 -16.81 -2.81
CA SER A 226 -38.12 -15.37 -2.90
C SER A 226 -37.15 -14.63 -2.00
N LEU A 227 -36.48 -13.59 -2.50
CA LEU A 227 -35.63 -12.73 -1.69
C LEU A 227 -36.46 -11.76 -0.83
N SER A 228 -37.57 -11.26 -1.36
CA SER A 228 -38.52 -10.45 -0.62
C SER A 228 -39.58 -11.30 0.09
N PRO A 229 -40.00 -10.92 1.31
CA PRO A 229 -41.15 -11.52 1.98
C PRO A 229 -42.46 -11.05 1.35
N GLU A 230 -43.55 -11.81 1.52
CA GLU A 230 -44.88 -11.45 1.00
C GLU A 230 -45.46 -10.13 1.56
N HIS A 231 -44.97 -9.68 2.71
CA HIS A 231 -45.42 -8.46 3.40
C HIS A 231 -44.23 -7.54 3.69
N ASP A 232 -43.74 -6.85 2.68
CA ASP A 232 -42.54 -6.00 2.70
C ASP A 232 -42.84 -4.50 2.87
N THR A 233 -44.09 -4.06 2.75
CA THR A 233 -44.52 -2.65 2.83
C THR A 233 -44.17 -1.92 4.12
N THR A 234 -43.83 -2.66 5.19
CA THR A 234 -43.43 -2.11 6.48
C THR A 234 -41.91 -1.99 6.65
N LEU A 235 -41.12 -2.53 5.71
CA LEU A 235 -39.67 -2.48 5.77
C LEU A 235 -39.15 -1.13 5.27
N PRO A 236 -38.42 -0.36 6.10
CA PRO A 236 -37.88 0.93 5.68
C PRO A 236 -36.79 0.72 4.60
N THR A 237 -36.90 1.45 3.49
CA THR A 237 -35.89 1.44 2.44
C THR A 237 -34.66 2.26 2.85
N ALA A 238 -33.48 1.74 2.53
CA ALA A 238 -32.21 2.39 2.82
C ALA A 238 -32.09 3.69 2.02
N GLN A 239 -31.64 4.76 2.68
CA GLN A 239 -31.47 6.07 2.06
C GLN A 239 -30.03 6.28 1.59
N PRO A 240 -29.80 7.03 0.50
CA PRO A 240 -28.45 7.34 0.03
C PRO A 240 -27.58 8.02 1.09
N ILE A 241 -26.34 7.56 1.22
CA ILE A 241 -25.32 8.14 2.12
C ILE A 241 -24.25 8.89 1.32
N LYS A 242 -23.66 9.91 1.94
CA LYS A 242 -22.47 10.57 1.40
C LYS A 242 -21.24 9.74 1.74
N THR A 243 -20.38 9.51 0.74
CA THR A 243 -19.07 8.90 0.95
C THR A 243 -18.18 9.86 1.74
N LEU A 244 -17.63 9.40 2.86
CA LEU A 244 -16.54 10.09 3.55
C LEU A 244 -15.22 9.55 2.99
N THR A 245 -14.50 10.40 2.27
CA THR A 245 -13.16 10.06 1.75
C THR A 245 -12.14 10.44 2.80
N MET A 246 -11.33 9.47 3.24
CA MET A 246 -10.20 9.73 4.12
C MET A 246 -9.13 10.54 3.38
N THR A 247 -8.52 11.48 4.09
CA THR A 247 -7.30 12.13 3.62
C THR A 247 -6.13 11.15 3.67
N ALA A 248 -5.05 11.41 2.90
CA ALA A 248 -3.87 10.55 2.92
C ALA A 248 -3.26 10.41 4.33
N GLN A 249 -3.33 11.48 5.14
CA GLN A 249 -2.84 11.47 6.52
C GLN A 249 -3.69 10.57 7.41
N GLU A 250 -5.01 10.52 7.20
CA GLU A 250 -5.91 9.61 7.90
C GLU A 250 -5.66 8.16 7.48
N GLU A 251 -5.48 7.89 6.18
CA GLU A 251 -5.13 6.54 5.70
C GLU A 251 -3.79 6.06 6.27
N ILE A 252 -2.77 6.92 6.34
CA ILE A 252 -1.48 6.61 6.97
C ILE A 252 -1.62 6.39 8.48
N THR A 253 -2.56 7.09 9.13
CA THR A 253 -2.81 6.94 10.56
C THR A 253 -3.38 5.57 10.90
N GLU A 254 -4.28 5.05 10.06
CA GLU A 254 -5.04 3.82 10.37
C GLU A 254 -4.54 2.57 9.63
N GLY A 255 -4.18 2.65 8.35
CA GLY A 255 -3.82 1.48 7.54
C GLY A 255 -2.59 0.73 8.05
N PRO A 256 -1.42 1.36 8.10
CA PRO A 256 -0.22 0.78 8.70
C PRO A 256 -0.41 0.35 10.16
N ALA A 257 -1.27 1.04 10.92
CA ALA A 257 -1.55 0.70 12.31
C ALA A 257 -2.32 -0.62 12.43
N CYS A 258 -3.40 -0.80 11.66
CA CYS A 258 -4.14 -2.06 11.59
C CYS A 258 -3.27 -3.20 11.03
N TRP A 259 -2.39 -2.90 10.07
CA TRP A 259 -1.44 -3.86 9.53
C TRP A 259 -0.44 -4.35 10.60
N LEU A 260 0.12 -3.45 11.41
CA LEU A 260 1.00 -3.82 12.53
C LEU A 260 0.25 -4.63 13.59
N TRP A 261 -1.02 -4.32 13.86
CA TRP A 261 -1.83 -5.10 14.80
C TRP A 261 -1.97 -6.56 14.35
N ASP A 262 -2.33 -6.77 13.09
CA ASP A 262 -2.44 -8.12 12.52
C ASP A 262 -1.11 -8.86 12.52
N TYR A 263 -0.01 -8.19 12.15
CA TYR A 263 1.33 -8.77 12.23
C TYR A 263 1.69 -9.18 13.66
N LEU A 264 1.46 -8.31 14.65
CA LEU A 264 1.81 -8.58 16.04
C LEU A 264 1.01 -9.75 16.60
N ARG A 265 -0.33 -9.71 16.48
CA ARG A 265 -1.18 -10.74 17.09
C ARG A 265 -0.98 -12.11 16.43
N ARG A 266 -0.64 -12.17 15.13
CA ARG A 266 -0.47 -13.43 14.39
C ARG A 266 0.96 -13.99 14.42
N SER A 267 1.97 -13.15 14.62
CA SER A 267 3.38 -13.59 14.70
C SER A 267 3.73 -14.28 16.03
N GLY A 268 2.93 -14.09 17.07
CA GLY A 268 3.21 -14.61 18.41
C GLY A 268 4.30 -13.82 19.17
N GLN A 269 4.70 -12.65 18.67
CA GLN A 269 5.70 -11.79 19.32
C GLN A 269 5.10 -10.94 20.45
N GLY A 270 5.96 -10.50 21.38
CA GLY A 270 5.55 -9.78 22.59
C GLY A 270 5.51 -8.24 22.44
N GLY A 271 5.80 -7.73 21.24
CA GLY A 271 5.80 -6.31 20.91
C GLY A 271 6.77 -5.95 19.77
N PHE A 272 7.18 -4.69 19.76
CA PHE A 272 8.05 -4.08 18.76
C PHE A 272 9.30 -3.46 19.38
N PHE A 273 10.41 -3.52 18.65
CA PHE A 273 11.63 -2.77 18.92
C PHE A 273 11.85 -1.76 17.79
N LEU A 274 11.99 -0.48 18.14
CA LEU A 274 12.17 0.61 17.18
C LEU A 274 13.45 1.41 17.47
N PRO A 275 14.44 1.42 16.56
CA PRO A 275 15.55 2.36 16.61
C PRO A 275 15.05 3.78 16.37
N LEU A 276 14.95 4.58 17.42
CA LEU A 276 14.33 5.92 17.37
C LEU A 276 15.42 6.98 17.25
N SER A 277 15.52 7.61 16.08
CA SER A 277 16.56 8.60 15.77
C SER A 277 16.21 10.04 16.13
N GLY A 278 14.93 10.34 16.38
CA GLY A 278 14.45 11.72 16.56
C GLY A 278 14.32 12.50 15.25
N GLY A 279 14.40 11.80 14.10
CA GLY A 279 14.02 12.31 12.77
C GLY A 279 12.58 11.94 12.41
N ILE A 280 12.11 12.47 11.27
CA ILE A 280 10.71 12.30 10.82
C ILE A 280 10.34 10.82 10.68
N ASP A 281 11.15 10.01 10.01
CA ASP A 281 10.75 8.67 9.60
C ASP A 281 10.56 7.71 10.79
N SER A 282 11.55 7.64 11.68
CA SER A 282 11.45 6.84 12.90
C SER A 282 10.35 7.36 13.84
N SER A 283 10.11 8.66 13.85
CA SER A 283 8.99 9.26 14.58
C SER A 283 7.64 8.86 13.96
N SER A 284 7.53 8.79 12.62
CA SER A 284 6.32 8.33 11.95
C SER A 284 6.03 6.87 12.29
N THR A 285 7.04 5.99 12.27
CA THR A 285 6.90 4.60 12.72
C THR A 285 6.41 4.52 14.17
N ALA A 286 6.97 5.32 15.08
CA ALA A 286 6.55 5.37 16.48
C ALA A 286 5.09 5.84 16.64
N ILE A 287 4.68 6.86 15.89
CA ILE A 287 3.31 7.37 15.89
C ILE A 287 2.33 6.36 15.31
N ILE A 288 2.71 5.58 14.30
CA ILE A 288 1.86 4.50 13.76
C ILE A 288 1.61 3.42 14.83
N VAL A 289 2.64 3.02 15.59
CA VAL A 289 2.47 2.08 16.72
C VAL A 289 1.59 2.68 17.82
N TYR A 290 1.74 3.97 18.09
CA TYR A 290 0.87 4.67 19.04
C TYR A 290 -0.58 4.76 18.55
N SER A 291 -0.79 5.02 17.25
CA SER A 291 -2.11 4.99 16.61
C SER A 291 -2.76 3.61 16.76
N MET A 292 -1.99 2.54 16.51
CA MET A 292 -2.43 1.17 16.75
C MET A 292 -2.85 0.96 18.22
N CYS A 293 -2.07 1.44 19.20
CA CYS A 293 -2.44 1.36 20.62
C CYS A 293 -3.77 2.08 20.91
N ARG A 294 -3.99 3.25 20.29
CA ARG A 294 -5.24 4.01 20.45
C ARG A 294 -6.43 3.24 19.89
N LEU A 295 -6.29 2.66 18.69
CA LEU A 295 -7.34 1.84 18.07
C LEU A 295 -7.70 0.62 18.94
N ILE A 296 -6.69 -0.04 19.52
CA ILE A 296 -6.89 -1.18 20.42
C ILE A 296 -7.65 -0.75 21.69
N VAL A 297 -7.18 0.31 22.36
CA VAL A 297 -7.81 0.83 23.59
C VAL A 297 -9.26 1.25 23.31
N GLU A 298 -9.48 1.98 22.21
CA GLU A 298 -10.82 2.42 21.81
C GLU A 298 -11.74 1.23 21.54
N ASN A 299 -11.28 0.22 20.81
CA ASN A 299 -12.06 -0.97 20.49
C ASN A 299 -12.40 -1.79 21.75
N VAL A 300 -11.43 -2.00 22.65
CA VAL A 300 -11.68 -2.70 23.92
C VAL A 300 -12.66 -1.94 24.82
N GLN A 301 -12.54 -0.62 24.91
CA GLN A 301 -13.37 0.19 25.81
C GLN A 301 -14.77 0.48 25.27
N LYS A 302 -14.89 0.75 23.97
CA LYS A 302 -16.17 1.12 23.34
C LYS A 302 -16.93 -0.08 22.80
N ASN A 303 -16.24 -1.00 22.12
CA ASN A 303 -16.89 -2.10 21.40
C ASN A 303 -16.95 -3.37 22.26
N GLY A 304 -16.12 -3.45 23.31
CA GLY A 304 -16.07 -4.61 24.21
C GLY A 304 -15.64 -5.90 23.51
N ASP A 305 -14.83 -5.80 22.45
CA ASP A 305 -14.42 -6.94 21.64
C ASP A 305 -13.59 -7.95 22.48
N PRO A 306 -14.14 -9.14 22.79
CA PRO A 306 -13.46 -10.10 23.64
C PRO A 306 -12.23 -10.70 22.97
N LYS A 307 -12.18 -10.71 21.63
CA LYS A 307 -11.06 -11.27 20.88
C LYS A 307 -9.87 -10.32 20.89
N VAL A 308 -10.10 -9.02 20.64
CA VAL A 308 -9.03 -8.01 20.74
C VAL A 308 -8.45 -7.98 22.16
N LEU A 309 -9.29 -8.02 23.19
CA LEU A 309 -8.83 -8.08 24.58
C LEU A 309 -8.02 -9.34 24.89
N SER A 310 -8.47 -10.51 24.41
CA SER A 310 -7.74 -11.78 24.55
C SER A 310 -6.37 -11.74 23.88
N ASP A 311 -6.29 -11.19 22.65
CA ASP A 311 -5.04 -11.02 21.92
C ASP A 311 -4.09 -10.08 22.65
N VAL A 312 -4.58 -8.94 23.18
CA VAL A 312 -3.78 -8.02 23.98
C VAL A 312 -3.20 -8.72 25.21
N ARG A 313 -4.03 -9.42 26.00
CA ARG A 313 -3.61 -10.15 27.21
C ARG A 313 -2.53 -11.19 26.91
N ARG A 314 -2.69 -11.92 25.79
CA ARG A 314 -1.70 -12.88 25.31
C ARG A 314 -0.38 -12.20 24.93
N ILE A 315 -0.42 -11.12 24.16
CA ILE A 315 0.78 -10.36 23.74
C ILE A 315 1.51 -9.81 24.96
N VAL A 316 0.79 -9.22 25.92
CA VAL A 316 1.40 -8.66 27.13
C VAL A 316 1.80 -9.72 28.16
N ALA A 317 1.37 -10.97 27.98
CA ALA A 317 1.54 -12.09 28.91
C ALA A 317 0.96 -11.80 30.31
N ASP A 318 -0.23 -11.19 30.36
CA ASP A 318 -0.92 -10.78 31.57
C ASP A 318 -2.43 -10.99 31.38
N ALA A 319 -2.97 -12.04 31.99
CA ALA A 319 -4.35 -12.48 31.79
C ALA A 319 -5.40 -11.52 32.38
N GLU A 320 -5.01 -10.73 33.38
CA GLU A 320 -5.89 -9.77 34.06
C GLU A 320 -5.80 -8.36 33.45
N TYR A 321 -4.88 -8.16 32.51
CA TYR A 321 -4.66 -6.85 31.90
C TYR A 321 -5.86 -6.40 31.08
N THR A 322 -6.24 -5.14 31.26
CA THR A 322 -7.22 -4.45 30.42
C THR A 322 -6.67 -3.05 30.12
N PRO A 323 -6.42 -2.71 28.85
CA PRO A 323 -5.75 -1.45 28.49
C PRO A 323 -6.63 -0.22 28.82
N LYS A 324 -6.09 0.72 29.61
CA LYS A 324 -6.81 1.95 29.99
C LYS A 324 -6.45 3.14 29.12
N THR A 325 -5.17 3.29 28.80
CA THR A 325 -4.67 4.37 27.95
C THR A 325 -3.75 3.83 26.87
N ALA A 326 -3.65 4.55 25.75
CA ALA A 326 -2.75 4.19 24.67
C ALA A 326 -1.28 4.22 25.11
N GLN A 327 -0.91 5.16 25.99
CA GLN A 327 0.45 5.28 26.53
C GLN A 327 0.84 4.07 27.39
N GLU A 328 -0.08 3.61 28.24
CA GLU A 328 0.15 2.42 29.06
C GLU A 328 0.36 1.17 28.20
N LEU A 329 -0.52 0.97 27.20
CA LEU A 329 -0.38 -0.14 26.26
C LEU A 329 0.93 -0.03 25.46
N CYS A 330 1.24 1.15 24.95
CA CYS A 330 2.46 1.45 24.21
C CYS A 330 3.71 1.13 25.05
N ASN A 331 3.72 1.40 26.35
CA ASN A 331 4.84 1.03 27.24
C ASN A 331 5.11 -0.48 27.29
N ARG A 332 4.03 -1.27 27.23
CA ARG A 332 4.11 -2.73 27.27
C ARG A 332 4.54 -3.29 25.92
N ILE A 333 4.12 -2.72 24.80
CA ILE A 333 4.33 -3.34 23.49
C ILE A 333 5.36 -2.64 22.59
N LEU A 334 5.84 -1.44 22.93
CA LEU A 334 6.83 -0.71 22.15
C LEU A 334 8.05 -0.38 23.00
N VAL A 335 9.21 -0.92 22.60
CA VAL A 335 10.52 -0.52 23.08
C VAL A 335 11.16 0.38 22.04
N THR A 336 11.50 1.60 22.42
CA THR A 336 12.25 2.53 21.56
C THR A 336 13.67 2.64 22.05
N CYS A 337 14.64 2.78 21.14
CA CYS A 337 16.04 2.95 21.52
C CYS A 337 16.72 4.04 20.69
N TYR A 338 17.21 5.08 21.36
CA TYR A 338 18.12 6.05 20.75
C TYR A 338 19.56 5.54 20.84
N MET A 339 20.22 5.43 19.70
CA MET A 339 21.58 4.88 19.57
C MET A 339 22.55 5.97 19.09
N GLY A 340 23.04 6.76 20.04
CA GLY A 340 23.91 7.91 19.78
C GLY A 340 25.37 7.53 19.55
N THR A 341 26.13 8.50 19.05
CA THR A 341 27.59 8.51 18.91
C THR A 341 28.14 9.83 19.45
N GLU A 342 29.45 9.97 19.55
CA GLU A 342 30.11 11.25 19.87
C GLU A 342 29.73 12.38 18.89
N ASN A 343 29.29 12.03 17.69
CA ASN A 343 28.88 12.96 16.65
C ASN A 343 27.40 13.37 16.74
N SER A 344 26.63 12.71 17.60
CA SER A 344 25.18 12.93 17.69
C SER A 344 24.83 14.15 18.53
N SER A 345 23.88 14.95 18.06
CA SER A 345 23.47 16.19 18.72
C SER A 345 22.64 15.94 19.97
N LYS A 346 22.57 16.93 20.87
CA LYS A 346 21.69 16.86 22.05
C LYS A 346 20.23 16.98 21.62
N GLU A 347 19.99 17.70 20.54
CA GLU A 347 18.70 18.02 19.97
C GLU A 347 18.01 16.76 19.42
N THR A 348 18.70 15.91 18.64
CA THR A 348 18.15 14.64 18.14
C THR A 348 17.77 13.70 19.29
N LYS A 349 18.66 13.58 20.28
CA LYS A 349 18.40 12.81 21.50
C LYS A 349 17.18 13.31 22.26
N ASN A 350 17.06 14.62 22.46
CA ASN A 350 15.94 15.23 23.19
C ASN A 350 14.62 15.02 22.46
N ARG A 351 14.60 15.14 21.12
CA ARG A 351 13.39 14.86 20.32
C ARG A 351 12.97 13.40 20.44
N ALA A 352 13.91 12.45 20.34
CA ALA A 352 13.62 11.02 20.51
C ALA A 352 13.05 10.71 21.90
N SER A 353 13.69 11.22 22.96
CA SER A 353 13.22 11.02 24.34
C SER A 353 11.87 11.70 24.60
N GLY A 354 11.66 12.91 24.08
CA GLY A 354 10.42 13.66 24.23
C GLY A 354 9.25 12.96 23.55
N LEU A 355 9.46 12.44 22.33
CA LEU A 355 8.45 11.65 21.63
C LEU A 355 8.15 10.35 22.37
N ALA A 356 9.18 9.61 22.78
CA ALA A 356 9.03 8.36 23.50
C ALA A 356 8.22 8.53 24.80
N THR A 357 8.45 9.66 25.50
CA THR A 357 7.68 10.05 26.69
C THR A 357 6.23 10.35 26.35
N ALA A 358 5.98 11.15 25.29
CA ALA A 358 4.62 11.54 24.91
C ALA A 358 3.74 10.36 24.49
N ILE A 359 4.31 9.36 23.81
CA ILE A 359 3.59 8.14 23.40
C ILE A 359 3.61 7.03 24.45
N GLY A 360 4.41 7.17 25.53
CA GLY A 360 4.52 6.20 26.62
C GLY A 360 5.41 4.97 26.35
N SER A 361 6.19 4.94 25.27
CA SER A 361 7.04 3.77 24.95
C SER A 361 8.12 3.52 26.02
N TYR A 362 8.57 2.27 26.16
CA TYR A 362 9.72 1.96 27.02
C TYR A 362 11.02 2.38 26.32
N HIS A 363 11.58 3.53 26.74
CA HIS A 363 12.68 4.17 26.05
C HIS A 363 14.05 3.80 26.62
N LEU A 364 14.96 3.43 25.73
CA LEU A 364 16.36 3.16 26.02
C LEU A 364 17.25 4.19 25.32
N HIS A 365 18.40 4.47 25.93
CA HIS A 365 19.44 5.31 25.34
C HIS A 365 20.80 4.62 25.48
N ILE A 366 21.50 4.43 24.37
CA ILE A 366 22.83 3.81 24.34
C ILE A 366 23.80 4.63 23.48
N MET A 367 25.09 4.55 23.79
CA MET A 367 26.18 5.08 22.98
C MET A 367 26.88 3.92 22.29
N VAL A 368 27.03 3.97 20.95
CA VAL A 368 27.58 2.86 20.18
C VAL A 368 29.09 2.96 19.94
N ASP A 369 29.73 4.05 20.37
CA ASP A 369 31.14 4.36 20.09
C ASP A 369 32.09 3.25 20.53
N LYS A 370 31.86 2.64 21.71
CA LYS A 370 32.71 1.54 22.20
C LYS A 370 32.69 0.34 21.26
N ALA A 371 31.52 -0.04 20.74
CA ALA A 371 31.40 -1.16 19.82
C ALA A 371 31.99 -0.83 18.44
N VAL A 372 31.79 0.41 17.98
CA VAL A 372 32.38 0.89 16.72
C VAL A 372 33.91 0.91 16.81
N ASN A 373 34.47 1.49 17.88
CA ASN A 373 35.91 1.57 18.11
C ASN A 373 36.55 0.18 18.21
N ALA A 374 35.91 -0.76 18.90
CA ALA A 374 36.39 -2.15 18.94
C ALA A 374 36.50 -2.77 17.54
N CYS A 375 35.52 -2.55 16.66
CA CYS A 375 35.61 -3.01 15.26
C CYS A 375 36.74 -2.32 14.48
N LEU A 376 36.95 -1.02 14.69
CA LEU A 376 38.02 -0.25 14.03
C LEU A 376 39.41 -0.66 14.53
N GLU A 377 39.56 -0.98 15.82
CA GLU A 377 40.79 -1.50 16.42
C GLU A 377 41.16 -2.86 15.85
N ILE A 378 40.19 -3.76 15.66
CA ILE A 378 40.42 -5.06 14.99
C ILE A 378 40.96 -4.84 13.57
N PHE A 379 40.31 -3.97 12.78
CA PHE A 379 40.75 -3.63 11.42
C PHE A 379 42.17 -3.04 11.42
N SER A 380 42.44 -2.12 12.34
CA SER A 380 43.72 -1.42 12.42
C SER A 380 44.85 -2.33 12.87
N THR A 381 44.56 -3.27 13.78
CA THR A 381 45.53 -4.28 14.24
C THR A 381 45.97 -5.20 13.10
N ILE A 382 45.05 -5.59 12.21
CA ILE A 382 45.35 -6.50 11.09
C ILE A 382 46.01 -5.76 9.92
N THR A 383 45.60 -4.52 9.64
CA THR A 383 46.02 -3.81 8.42
C THR A 383 47.12 -2.77 8.65
N GLY A 384 47.38 -2.37 9.90
CA GLY A 384 48.28 -1.27 10.26
C GLY A 384 47.75 0.11 9.91
N LEU A 385 46.51 0.25 9.44
CA LEU A 385 45.92 1.51 8.99
C LEU A 385 44.63 1.83 9.78
N PHE A 386 44.49 3.08 10.21
CA PHE A 386 43.28 3.60 10.85
C PHE A 386 42.51 4.52 9.89
N PRO A 387 41.26 4.20 9.52
CA PRO A 387 40.46 5.04 8.62
C PRO A 387 40.07 6.37 9.28
N LYS A 388 40.00 7.44 8.48
CA LYS A 388 39.66 8.79 8.96
C LYS A 388 38.38 9.33 8.31
N PHE A 389 37.63 10.14 9.05
CA PHE A 389 36.53 10.95 8.50
C PHE A 389 37.07 12.00 7.53
N ALA A 390 36.21 12.48 6.62
CA ALA A 390 36.58 13.51 5.64
C ALA A 390 37.05 14.81 6.33
N SER A 391 36.39 15.21 7.41
CA SER A 391 36.78 16.35 8.25
C SER A 391 38.20 16.23 8.85
N ASN A 392 38.70 14.99 8.99
CA ASN A 392 40.02 14.66 9.52
C ASN A 392 41.01 14.24 8.41
N GLY A 393 40.74 14.61 7.15
CA GLY A 393 41.62 14.34 6.01
C GLY A 393 41.48 12.94 5.38
N GLY A 394 40.44 12.19 5.74
CA GLY A 394 40.12 10.90 5.10
C GLY A 394 39.56 11.05 3.69
N CYS A 395 39.82 10.08 2.82
CA CYS A 395 39.24 10.07 1.48
C CYS A 395 37.76 9.60 1.49
N PRO A 396 36.97 9.83 0.42
CA PRO A 396 35.54 9.48 0.39
C PRO A 396 35.22 8.02 0.76
N ARG A 397 36.12 7.08 0.40
CA ARG A 397 35.97 5.66 0.75
C ARG A 397 36.07 5.43 2.26
N GLN A 398 37.02 6.08 2.94
CA GLN A 398 37.20 5.95 4.38
C GLN A 398 36.03 6.56 5.13
N ASN A 399 35.63 7.76 4.73
CA ASN A 399 34.48 8.47 5.30
C ASN A 399 33.20 7.63 5.22
N MET A 400 32.89 7.10 4.04
CA MET A 400 31.72 6.24 3.84
C MET A 400 31.83 4.93 4.63
N ALA A 401 33.02 4.34 4.76
CA ALA A 401 33.20 3.13 5.57
C ALA A 401 32.93 3.37 7.06
N LEU A 402 33.38 4.51 7.60
CA LEU A 402 33.14 4.91 8.99
C LEU A 402 31.65 5.18 9.29
N GLN A 403 30.92 5.79 8.35
CA GLN A 403 29.48 5.94 8.48
C GLN A 403 28.77 4.58 8.43
N ASN A 404 29.15 3.72 7.48
CA ASN A 404 28.55 2.41 7.30
C ASN A 404 28.73 1.49 8.53
N ILE A 405 29.90 1.50 9.19
CA ILE A 405 30.11 0.65 10.38
C ILE A 405 29.23 1.11 11.54
N GLN A 406 29.10 2.42 11.76
CA GLN A 406 28.18 2.96 12.77
C GLN A 406 26.73 2.53 12.47
N ALA A 407 26.30 2.63 11.21
CA ALA A 407 24.95 2.24 10.80
C ALA A 407 24.67 0.74 11.02
N ARG A 408 25.63 -0.14 10.71
CA ARG A 408 25.49 -1.59 10.90
C ARG A 408 25.54 -2.02 12.36
N ILE A 409 26.36 -1.39 13.19
CA ILE A 409 26.42 -1.70 14.62
C ILE A 409 25.08 -1.38 15.29
N ARG A 410 24.39 -0.31 14.87
CA ARG A 410 23.03 -0.04 15.36
C ARG A 410 22.08 -1.19 15.06
N MET A 411 22.11 -1.74 13.84
CA MET A 411 21.29 -2.91 13.47
C MET A 411 21.59 -4.13 14.35
N VAL A 412 22.88 -4.45 14.57
CA VAL A 412 23.27 -5.57 15.45
C VAL A 412 22.71 -5.39 16.86
N LEU A 413 22.82 -4.18 17.41
CA LEU A 413 22.27 -3.86 18.73
C LEU A 413 20.74 -3.90 18.73
N SER A 414 20.07 -3.44 17.67
CA SER A 414 18.61 -3.50 17.55
C SER A 414 18.09 -4.93 17.73
N TYR A 415 18.70 -5.89 17.02
CA TYR A 415 18.30 -7.29 17.13
C TYR A 415 18.65 -7.90 18.48
N LEU A 416 19.81 -7.55 19.07
CA LEU A 416 20.18 -8.01 20.41
C LEU A 416 19.15 -7.57 21.46
N PHE A 417 18.76 -6.29 21.44
CA PHE A 417 17.75 -5.77 22.37
C PHE A 417 16.37 -6.34 22.08
N ALA A 418 15.97 -6.45 20.81
CA ALA A 418 14.69 -7.05 20.43
C ALA A 418 14.54 -8.49 20.95
N GLN A 419 15.63 -9.26 20.97
CA GLN A 419 15.65 -10.63 21.45
C GLN A 419 15.65 -10.74 22.98
N LEU A 420 16.28 -9.80 23.70
CA LEU A 420 16.57 -9.96 25.13
C LEU A 420 15.82 -8.99 26.07
N VAL A 421 15.30 -7.86 25.59
CA VAL A 421 14.73 -6.85 26.49
C VAL A 421 13.46 -7.33 27.20
N LEU A 422 12.67 -8.21 26.58
CA LEU A 422 11.52 -8.83 27.26
C LEU A 422 11.97 -9.80 28.36
N TRP A 423 13.03 -10.58 28.12
CA TRP A 423 13.64 -11.42 29.14
C TRP A 423 14.11 -10.60 30.36
N VAL A 424 14.77 -9.47 30.14
CA VAL A 424 15.16 -8.52 31.22
C VAL A 424 13.93 -8.02 31.99
N ARG A 425 12.79 -7.87 31.31
CA ARG A 425 11.52 -7.43 31.90
C ARG A 425 10.67 -8.58 32.45
N GLY A 426 11.20 -9.80 32.52
CA GLY A 426 10.47 -10.97 33.02
C GLY A 426 9.28 -11.39 32.16
N ARG A 427 9.28 -11.03 30.87
CA ARG A 427 8.23 -11.38 29.91
C ARG A 427 8.74 -12.39 28.88
N PRO A 428 7.90 -13.38 28.47
CA PRO A 428 8.27 -14.34 27.44
C PRO A 428 8.28 -13.69 26.04
N GLY A 429 8.93 -14.37 25.09
CA GLY A 429 8.97 -13.99 23.68
C GLY A 429 10.04 -12.95 23.32
N GLY A 430 10.03 -12.51 22.06
CA GLY A 430 10.87 -11.45 21.53
C GLY A 430 10.06 -10.28 20.99
N LEU A 431 10.76 -9.31 20.41
CA LEU A 431 10.16 -8.16 19.73
C LEU A 431 10.44 -8.21 18.22
N LEU A 432 9.48 -7.76 17.43
CA LEU A 432 9.69 -7.48 16.00
C LEU A 432 10.49 -6.18 15.85
N VAL A 433 11.62 -6.22 15.16
CA VAL A 433 12.38 -5.01 14.81
C VAL A 433 11.64 -4.26 13.71
N LEU A 434 11.33 -2.99 13.95
CA LEU A 434 10.68 -2.10 12.99
C LEU A 434 11.72 -1.29 12.22
N GLY A 435 11.59 -1.31 10.88
CA GLY A 435 12.33 -0.43 9.98
C GLY A 435 11.65 0.94 9.82
N SER A 436 12.44 1.92 9.37
CA SER A 436 11.96 3.28 9.10
C SER A 436 12.55 3.89 7.82
N ALA A 437 12.90 3.07 6.83
CA ALA A 437 13.23 3.58 5.50
C ALA A 437 11.94 3.98 4.77
N ASN A 438 11.91 5.12 4.09
CA ASN A 438 10.78 5.53 3.25
C ASN A 438 10.94 5.09 1.79
N VAL A 439 9.87 5.22 0.99
CA VAL A 439 9.84 4.73 -0.40
C VAL A 439 10.82 5.46 -1.32
N ASP A 440 11.07 6.76 -1.08
CA ASP A 440 11.94 7.60 -1.91
C ASP A 440 13.42 7.25 -1.69
N GLU A 441 13.83 7.08 -0.43
CA GLU A 441 15.17 6.61 -0.06
C GLU A 441 15.42 5.19 -0.58
N ALA A 442 14.41 4.31 -0.48
CA ALA A 442 14.47 2.97 -1.05
C ALA A 442 14.68 3.02 -2.57
N LEU A 443 13.88 3.80 -3.30
CA LEU A 443 13.97 3.94 -4.75
C LEU A 443 15.35 4.43 -5.18
N ARG A 444 15.89 5.42 -4.48
CA ARG A 444 17.24 5.96 -4.70
C ARG A 444 18.33 4.98 -4.27
N GLY A 445 18.01 4.12 -3.30
CA GLY A 445 18.94 3.27 -2.56
C GLY A 445 19.88 4.07 -1.65
N TYR A 446 19.38 5.17 -1.08
CA TYR A 446 20.05 6.01 -0.10
C TYR A 446 19.89 5.41 1.30
N MET A 447 20.62 4.34 1.55
CA MET A 447 20.67 3.59 2.81
C MET A 447 21.95 2.76 2.87
N THR A 448 22.41 2.38 4.06
CA THR A 448 23.52 1.43 4.17
C THR A 448 22.96 0.02 4.07
N LYS A 449 23.52 -0.82 3.19
CA LYS A 449 23.10 -2.22 3.10
C LYS A 449 23.38 -2.92 4.44
N TYR A 450 22.32 -3.47 5.06
CA TYR A 450 22.31 -4.10 6.39
C TYR A 450 22.52 -3.17 7.59
N ASP A 451 22.10 -1.91 7.49
CA ASP A 451 21.84 -1.08 8.68
C ASP A 451 20.39 -1.24 9.18
N CYS A 452 19.89 -0.32 10.01
CA CYS A 452 18.51 -0.34 10.52
C CYS A 452 17.42 -0.16 9.42
N SER A 453 17.78 0.03 8.15
CA SER A 453 16.86 -0.17 7.01
C SER A 453 16.51 -1.64 6.79
N SER A 454 17.33 -2.55 7.31
CA SER A 454 17.12 -4.01 7.35
C SER A 454 16.58 -4.41 8.73
N ALA A 455 15.29 -4.71 8.79
CA ALA A 455 14.52 -5.03 9.97
C ALA A 455 13.56 -6.19 9.65
N ASP A 456 12.66 -6.55 10.56
CA ASP A 456 11.70 -7.64 10.32
C ASP A 456 10.56 -7.17 9.41
N ILE A 457 10.00 -5.99 9.72
CA ILE A 457 8.95 -5.33 8.94
C ILE A 457 9.11 -3.81 8.98
N ASN A 458 8.61 -3.12 7.94
CA ASN A 458 8.66 -1.66 7.85
C ASN A 458 7.27 -1.07 7.50
N PRO A 459 6.58 -0.42 8.45
CA PRO A 459 5.24 0.12 8.22
C PRO A 459 5.22 1.38 7.34
N ILE A 460 6.37 2.01 7.07
CA ILE A 460 6.46 3.24 6.28
C ILE A 460 7.22 3.08 4.96
N GLY A 461 7.75 1.88 4.67
CA GLY A 461 8.58 1.67 3.48
C GLY A 461 7.87 1.82 2.14
N GLY A 462 6.53 1.83 2.15
CA GLY A 462 5.70 2.16 1.01
C GLY A 462 5.24 3.61 0.95
N ILE A 463 5.65 4.52 1.85
CA ILE A 463 5.11 5.90 1.97
C ILE A 463 6.17 6.93 1.56
N SER A 464 5.76 7.97 0.83
CA SER A 464 6.63 9.10 0.43
C SER A 464 7.11 9.95 1.59
N LYS A 465 8.31 10.54 1.48
CA LYS A 465 8.82 11.49 2.48
C LYS A 465 7.89 12.69 2.65
N THR A 466 7.30 13.15 1.55
CA THR A 466 6.34 14.26 1.54
C THR A 466 5.07 13.92 2.33
N ASP A 467 4.59 12.70 2.23
CA ASP A 467 3.43 12.25 2.99
C ASP A 467 3.76 11.97 4.45
N LEU A 468 4.96 11.45 4.76
CA LEU A 468 5.41 11.30 6.15
C LEU A 468 5.51 12.66 6.85
N ARG A 469 6.03 13.68 6.18
CA ARG A 469 6.04 15.07 6.71
C ARG A 469 4.63 15.57 6.98
N SER A 470 3.72 15.37 6.03
CA SER A 470 2.33 15.80 6.15
C SER A 470 1.58 15.04 7.26
N PHE A 471 1.88 13.75 7.42
CA PHE A 471 1.36 12.89 8.47
C PHE A 471 1.84 13.33 9.86
N ILE A 472 3.13 13.66 10.03
CA ILE A 472 3.63 14.15 11.34
C ILE A 472 2.94 15.43 11.76
N GLU A 473 2.71 16.37 10.84
CA GLU A 473 2.01 17.61 11.12
C GLU A 473 0.53 17.36 11.49
N TYR A 474 -0.14 16.44 10.77
CA TYR A 474 -1.48 15.99 11.11
C TYR A 474 -1.54 15.33 12.50
N ALA A 475 -0.62 14.41 12.78
CA ALA A 475 -0.55 13.65 14.02
C ALA A 475 -0.28 14.53 15.23
N LYS A 476 0.51 15.60 15.08
CA LYS A 476 0.73 16.63 16.11
C LYS A 476 -0.60 17.15 16.66
N VAL A 477 -1.52 17.52 15.77
CA VAL A 477 -2.84 18.06 16.11
C VAL A 477 -3.78 16.95 16.54
N LYS A 478 -3.89 15.87 15.76
CA LYS A 478 -4.83 14.76 15.99
C LYS A 478 -4.61 14.07 17.34
N PHE A 479 -3.35 13.90 17.74
CA PHE A 479 -2.97 13.19 18.96
C PHE A 479 -2.53 14.11 20.11
N ASN A 480 -2.50 15.42 19.89
CA ASN A 480 -2.02 16.41 20.86
C ASN A 480 -0.61 16.10 21.37
N ILE A 481 0.35 15.96 20.44
CA ILE A 481 1.76 15.63 20.73
C ILE A 481 2.67 16.78 20.22
N PRO A 482 2.92 17.83 21.03
CA PRO A 482 3.61 19.05 20.56
C PRO A 482 5.05 18.83 20.09
N ILE A 483 5.77 17.85 20.65
CA ILE A 483 7.16 17.53 20.28
C ILE A 483 7.31 17.15 18.80
N LEU A 484 6.22 16.72 18.15
CA LEU A 484 6.19 16.48 16.70
C LEU A 484 6.45 17.76 15.88
N GLY A 485 6.12 18.94 16.43
CA GLY A 485 6.45 20.22 15.79
C GLY A 485 7.96 20.48 15.72
N GLU A 486 8.71 20.12 16.77
CA GLU A 486 10.17 20.21 16.75
C GLU A 486 10.78 19.22 15.77
N ILE A 487 10.23 18.01 15.69
CA ILE A 487 10.65 16.97 14.74
C ILE A 487 10.39 17.40 13.29
N TYR A 488 9.23 17.99 13.02
CA TYR A 488 8.85 18.47 11.69
C TYR A 488 9.78 19.59 11.17
N ASN A 489 10.17 20.49 12.07
CA ASN A 489 11.02 21.65 11.76
C ASN A 489 12.53 21.30 11.74
N ALA A 490 12.93 20.15 12.26
CA ALA A 490 14.32 19.74 12.25
C ALA A 490 14.80 19.45 10.81
N PRO A 491 16.01 19.89 10.43
CA PRO A 491 16.58 19.59 9.12
C PRO A 491 16.83 18.07 9.00
N PRO A 492 16.43 17.41 7.89
CA PRO A 492 16.76 16.01 7.64
C PRO A 492 18.27 15.81 7.50
N THR A 493 18.86 14.98 8.35
CA THR A 493 20.29 14.66 8.31
C THR A 493 20.58 13.31 8.97
N ALA A 494 21.61 12.63 8.48
CA ALA A 494 22.27 11.53 9.15
C ALA A 494 23.48 12.04 9.96
N GLU A 495 23.35 12.11 11.29
CA GLU A 495 24.44 12.49 12.21
C GLU A 495 25.49 11.37 12.36
N LEU A 496 26.13 10.99 11.24
CA LEU A 496 27.15 9.93 11.15
C LEU A 496 28.57 10.48 10.93
N GLU A 497 28.69 11.76 10.64
CA GLU A 497 29.96 12.48 10.50
C GLU A 497 30.17 13.46 11.66
N PRO A 498 31.44 13.77 12.02
CA PRO A 498 31.74 14.80 12.99
C PRO A 498 31.12 16.15 12.61
N LEU A 499 30.55 16.83 13.61
CA LEU A 499 29.98 18.16 13.44
C LEU A 499 31.04 19.15 12.94
N VAL A 500 30.70 19.94 11.92
CA VAL A 500 31.56 21.00 11.39
C VAL A 500 31.21 22.29 12.11
N GLN A 501 32.13 22.83 12.92
CA GLN A 501 31.90 24.02 13.75
C GLN A 501 30.66 23.91 14.68
N GLY A 502 30.40 22.70 15.19
CA GLY A 502 29.24 22.43 16.06
C GLY A 502 27.89 22.38 15.33
N LYS A 503 27.89 22.35 13.99
CA LYS A 503 26.69 22.22 13.16
C LYS A 503 26.73 20.95 12.33
N ILE A 504 25.53 20.50 11.94
CA ILE A 504 25.31 19.39 11.03
C ILE A 504 26.12 19.62 9.74
N ALA A 505 26.89 18.61 9.33
CA ALA A 505 27.79 18.71 8.18
C ALA A 505 27.03 18.85 6.85
N GLN A 506 25.94 18.11 6.68
CA GLN A 506 25.18 18.03 5.42
C GLN A 506 23.74 17.54 5.65
N THR A 507 22.79 18.01 4.81
CA THR A 507 21.42 17.46 4.79
C THR A 507 21.29 16.29 3.82
N ASP A 508 20.29 15.44 4.03
CA ASP A 508 20.07 14.25 3.17
C ASP A 508 19.91 14.62 1.68
N GLU A 509 19.15 15.68 1.39
CA GLU A 509 18.92 16.13 0.00
C GLU A 509 20.20 16.65 -0.66
N GLN A 510 21.08 17.29 0.12
CA GLN A 510 22.39 17.73 -0.38
C GLN A 510 23.28 16.53 -0.70
N ASP A 511 23.28 15.48 0.11
CA ASP A 511 24.08 14.27 -0.14
C ASP A 511 23.53 13.45 -1.31
N MET A 512 22.20 13.32 -1.40
CA MET A 512 21.57 12.66 -2.54
C MET A 512 21.77 13.43 -3.86
N GLY A 513 21.94 14.75 -3.79
CA GLY A 513 21.99 15.66 -4.94
C GLY A 513 20.64 15.82 -5.63
N MET A 514 19.55 15.65 -4.89
CA MET A 514 18.16 15.73 -5.35
C MET A 514 17.23 15.93 -4.16
N THR A 515 16.14 16.65 -4.37
CA THR A 515 15.12 16.85 -3.32
C THR A 515 14.19 15.64 -3.24
N TYR A 516 13.52 15.46 -2.11
CA TYR A 516 12.48 14.43 -1.96
C TYR A 516 11.32 14.66 -2.93
N SER A 517 10.97 15.92 -3.21
CA SER A 517 9.93 16.24 -4.22
C SER A 517 10.32 15.79 -5.63
N GLU A 518 11.59 15.97 -6.01
CA GLU A 518 12.11 15.45 -7.28
C GLU A 518 12.11 13.92 -7.30
N LEU A 519 12.50 13.28 -6.20
CA LEU A 519 12.50 11.81 -6.07
C LEU A 519 11.12 11.19 -6.24
N SER A 520 10.10 11.72 -5.58
CA SER A 520 8.73 11.21 -5.74
C SER A 520 8.24 11.38 -7.18
N GLN A 521 8.54 12.51 -7.84
CA GLN A 521 8.23 12.71 -9.26
C GLN A 521 8.96 11.70 -10.16
N PHE A 522 10.25 11.44 -9.92
CA PHE A 522 10.99 10.41 -10.63
C PHE A 522 10.39 9.02 -10.41
N GLY A 523 9.99 8.68 -9.19
CA GLY A 523 9.32 7.43 -8.83
C GLY A 523 8.01 7.23 -9.60
N ILE A 524 7.13 8.23 -9.56
CA ILE A 524 5.85 8.26 -10.28
C ILE A 524 6.09 8.09 -11.79
N LEU A 525 6.97 8.90 -12.39
CA LEU A 525 7.25 8.81 -13.83
C LEU A 525 7.85 7.47 -14.22
N ARG A 526 8.76 6.92 -13.41
CA ARG A 526 9.40 5.63 -13.65
C ARG A 526 8.40 4.48 -13.59
N LYS A 527 7.61 4.39 -12.53
CA LYS A 527 6.77 3.21 -12.24
C LYS A 527 5.37 3.33 -12.81
N ILE A 528 4.68 4.45 -12.59
CA ILE A 528 3.32 4.70 -13.10
C ILE A 528 3.38 5.18 -14.55
N GLY A 529 4.25 6.15 -14.83
CA GLY A 529 4.46 6.67 -16.18
C GLY A 529 5.25 5.74 -17.11
N ASN A 530 5.72 4.59 -16.60
CA ASN A 530 6.54 3.61 -17.32
C ASN A 530 7.73 4.22 -18.08
N CYS A 531 8.30 5.29 -17.55
CA CYS A 531 9.36 6.04 -18.22
C CYS A 531 10.75 5.45 -17.97
N GLY A 532 11.44 5.05 -19.03
CA GLY A 532 12.90 4.96 -19.03
C GLY A 532 13.57 6.35 -19.06
N PRO A 533 14.92 6.42 -19.08
CA PRO A 533 15.65 7.69 -18.96
C PRO A 533 15.24 8.74 -20.01
N PHE A 534 15.15 8.34 -21.28
CA PHE A 534 14.81 9.27 -22.35
C PHE A 534 13.36 9.78 -22.26
N SER A 535 12.40 8.89 -22.04
CA SER A 535 10.99 9.27 -21.90
C SER A 535 10.76 10.18 -20.69
N MET A 536 11.45 9.92 -19.57
CA MET A 536 11.40 10.77 -18.38
C MET A 536 11.93 12.17 -18.68
N TYR A 537 13.08 12.26 -19.36
CA TYR A 537 13.62 13.53 -19.82
C TYR A 537 12.64 14.31 -20.70
N CYS A 538 12.03 13.66 -21.70
CA CYS A 538 11.08 14.31 -22.61
C CYS A 538 9.84 14.85 -21.90
N LYS A 539 9.38 14.21 -20.82
CA LYS A 539 8.29 14.74 -19.99
C LYS A 539 8.76 15.92 -19.15
N LEU A 540 9.85 15.74 -18.40
CA LEU A 540 10.33 16.74 -17.44
C LEU A 540 10.89 18.00 -18.10
N VAL A 541 11.44 17.92 -19.31
CA VAL A 541 11.95 19.11 -20.02
C VAL A 541 10.83 20.10 -20.34
N GLN A 542 9.59 19.63 -20.44
CA GLN A 542 8.40 20.47 -20.58
C GLN A 542 7.85 20.85 -19.21
N THR A 543 7.64 19.88 -18.31
CA THR A 543 7.03 20.14 -17.00
C THR A 543 7.88 21.04 -16.09
N TRP A 544 9.20 21.03 -16.24
CA TRP A 544 10.13 21.86 -15.48
C TRP A 544 10.71 23.01 -16.32
N SER A 545 10.06 23.41 -17.41
CA SER A 545 10.57 24.49 -18.28
C SER A 545 10.76 25.82 -17.56
N ASP A 546 9.97 26.06 -16.52
CA ASP A 546 9.96 27.32 -15.76
C ASP A 546 11.07 27.36 -14.70
N THR A 547 11.57 26.21 -14.27
CA THR A 547 12.55 26.08 -13.18
C THR A 547 13.90 25.53 -13.62
N CYS A 548 13.94 24.81 -14.75
CA CYS A 548 15.13 24.11 -15.23
C CYS A 548 15.34 24.30 -16.74
N THR A 549 16.60 24.50 -17.13
CA THR A 549 17.00 24.40 -18.54
C THR A 549 16.98 22.95 -19.03
N PRO A 550 16.88 22.71 -20.36
CA PRO A 550 16.97 21.36 -20.90
C PRO A 550 18.23 20.59 -20.47
N LYS A 551 19.35 21.29 -20.28
CA LYS A 551 20.60 20.68 -19.80
C LYS A 551 20.49 20.24 -18.34
N GLN A 552 19.93 21.08 -17.46
CA GLN A 552 19.75 20.75 -16.04
C GLN A 552 18.80 19.57 -15.85
N VAL A 553 17.71 19.49 -16.63
CA VAL A 553 16.81 18.33 -16.60
C VAL A 553 17.55 17.06 -17.02
N ALA A 554 18.35 17.13 -18.08
CA ALA A 554 19.17 16.00 -18.52
C ALA A 554 20.14 15.52 -17.42
N GLU A 555 20.83 16.45 -16.76
CA GLU A 555 21.76 16.14 -15.66
C GLU A 555 21.04 15.46 -14.48
N LYS A 556 19.89 16.00 -14.06
CA LYS A 556 19.07 15.42 -12.98
C LYS A 556 18.56 14.02 -13.31
N VAL A 557 18.02 13.81 -14.51
CA VAL A 557 17.53 12.48 -14.95
C VAL A 557 18.69 11.48 -15.05
N LYS A 558 19.83 11.88 -15.61
CA LYS A 558 21.02 11.02 -15.69
C LYS A 558 21.55 10.66 -14.31
N HIS A 559 21.61 11.63 -13.41
CA HIS A 559 22.02 11.42 -12.02
C HIS A 559 21.10 10.40 -11.35
N PHE A 560 19.78 10.60 -11.40
CA PHE A 560 18.79 9.67 -10.85
C PHE A 560 18.96 8.23 -11.38
N PHE A 561 19.03 8.02 -12.70
CA PHE A 561 19.11 6.67 -13.26
C PHE A 561 20.45 5.97 -12.99
N ARG A 562 21.57 6.72 -12.95
CA ARG A 562 22.87 6.16 -12.56
C ARG A 562 22.80 5.65 -11.12
N CYS A 563 22.28 6.50 -10.26
CA CYS A 563 22.09 6.29 -8.83
C CYS A 563 21.17 5.11 -8.50
N TYR A 564 20.00 5.05 -9.15
CA TYR A 564 19.08 3.93 -9.11
C TYR A 564 19.77 2.62 -9.54
N ALA A 565 20.51 2.65 -10.66
CA ALA A 565 21.16 1.46 -11.21
C ALA A 565 22.24 0.87 -10.30
N ILE A 566 23.12 1.70 -9.74
CA ILE A 566 24.20 1.22 -8.87
C ILE A 566 23.69 0.69 -7.53
N ASN A 567 22.54 1.20 -7.05
CA ASN A 567 22.00 0.84 -5.75
C ASN A 567 20.87 -0.19 -5.80
N ARG A 568 20.37 -0.60 -6.99
CA ARG A 568 19.24 -1.52 -7.09
C ARG A 568 19.45 -2.84 -6.34
N HIS A 569 20.69 -3.32 -6.27
CA HIS A 569 21.06 -4.51 -5.49
C HIS A 569 20.72 -4.43 -3.99
N LYS A 570 20.45 -3.23 -3.44
CA LYS A 570 19.95 -3.06 -2.06
C LYS A 570 18.49 -3.46 -1.92
N MET A 571 17.68 -3.29 -2.98
CA MET A 571 16.25 -3.61 -2.96
C MET A 571 15.96 -5.10 -2.86
N THR A 572 16.90 -5.94 -3.31
CA THR A 572 16.80 -7.41 -3.20
C THR A 572 16.75 -7.91 -1.75
N VAL A 573 17.22 -7.11 -0.79
CA VAL A 573 17.24 -7.43 0.64
C VAL A 573 16.54 -6.36 1.48
N LEU A 574 15.75 -5.50 0.84
CA LEU A 574 15.00 -4.47 1.55
C LEU A 574 13.93 -5.15 2.41
N THR A 575 13.77 -4.64 3.63
CA THR A 575 12.75 -5.08 4.58
C THR A 575 11.35 -5.12 3.95
N PRO A 576 10.58 -6.21 4.13
CA PRO A 576 9.17 -6.25 3.73
C PRO A 576 8.41 -5.07 4.32
N SER A 577 7.76 -4.30 3.46
CA SER A 577 7.15 -3.02 3.83
C SER A 577 5.66 -2.99 3.50
N TYR A 578 4.87 -2.36 4.37
CA TYR A 578 3.45 -2.06 4.10
C TYR A 578 3.33 -1.41 2.71
N HIS A 579 2.45 -1.97 1.88
CA HIS A 579 2.20 -1.43 0.55
C HIS A 579 1.27 -0.22 0.64
N ALA A 580 1.70 0.95 0.14
CA ALA A 580 0.90 2.16 0.13
C ALA A 580 0.99 2.86 -1.24
N GLU A 581 2.16 3.36 -1.62
CA GLU A 581 2.34 4.10 -2.87
C GLU A 581 2.41 3.16 -4.08
N SER A 582 1.66 3.48 -5.14
CA SER A 582 1.64 2.73 -6.41
C SER A 582 2.94 2.84 -7.23
N TYR A 583 3.97 3.51 -6.69
CA TYR A 583 5.30 3.59 -7.29
C TYR A 583 6.41 2.89 -6.48
N SER A 584 6.03 2.02 -5.53
CA SER A 584 6.97 1.27 -4.69
C SER A 584 8.10 0.58 -5.51
N PRO A 585 9.37 0.64 -5.05
CA PRO A 585 10.49 -0.05 -5.67
C PRO A 585 10.67 -1.50 -5.18
N ASP A 586 9.72 -2.07 -4.43
CA ASP A 586 9.83 -3.45 -3.92
C ASP A 586 10.11 -4.47 -5.03
N ASP A 587 11.17 -5.27 -4.84
CA ASP A 587 11.63 -6.25 -5.83
C ASP A 587 10.98 -7.64 -5.65
N ASN A 588 10.33 -7.90 -4.52
CA ASN A 588 9.79 -9.24 -4.20
C ASN A 588 8.45 -9.53 -4.86
N ARG A 589 7.63 -8.50 -5.06
CA ARG A 589 6.25 -8.60 -5.54
C ARG A 589 5.99 -7.57 -6.63
N PHE A 590 6.12 -6.30 -6.29
CA PHE A 590 5.46 -5.22 -7.04
C PHE A 590 6.26 -4.70 -8.25
N ASP A 591 7.58 -4.66 -8.16
CA ASP A 591 8.45 -4.00 -9.15
C ASP A 591 9.65 -4.88 -9.53
N LEU A 592 9.36 -5.97 -10.23
CA LEU A 592 10.37 -6.91 -10.72
C LEU A 592 11.32 -6.23 -11.72
N ARG A 593 12.61 -6.14 -11.37
CA ARG A 593 13.63 -5.46 -12.19
C ARG A 593 14.98 -6.18 -12.11
N PRO A 594 15.86 -6.02 -13.12
CA PRO A 594 17.27 -6.40 -12.97
C PRO A 594 17.89 -5.68 -11.77
N PHE A 595 18.85 -6.31 -11.10
CA PHE A 595 19.68 -5.65 -10.08
C PHE A 595 21.13 -5.46 -10.53
N LEU A 596 21.54 -6.10 -11.63
CA LEU A 596 22.80 -5.89 -12.31
C LEU A 596 22.57 -5.08 -13.59
N TYR A 597 22.74 -3.76 -13.48
CA TYR A 597 22.58 -2.83 -14.60
C TYR A 597 23.92 -2.35 -15.16
N ARG A 598 23.92 -2.01 -16.45
CA ARG A 598 24.94 -1.13 -17.02
C ARG A 598 24.68 0.32 -16.61
N ALA A 599 25.19 0.71 -15.44
CA ALA A 599 24.86 1.99 -14.79
C ALA A 599 25.23 3.28 -15.56
N ASN A 600 25.98 3.17 -16.66
CA ASN A 600 26.28 4.31 -17.53
C ASN A 600 25.17 4.63 -18.54
N TRP A 601 24.17 3.73 -18.71
CA TRP A 601 23.01 3.91 -19.59
C TRP A 601 23.38 4.48 -20.97
N SER A 602 24.49 3.99 -21.55
CA SER A 602 25.21 4.69 -22.62
C SER A 602 24.37 5.05 -23.84
N TRP A 603 23.39 4.21 -24.20
CA TRP A 603 22.50 4.51 -25.33
C TRP A 603 21.52 5.61 -24.97
N GLN A 604 20.78 5.42 -23.87
CA GLN A 604 19.73 6.30 -23.40
C GLN A 604 20.28 7.69 -23.08
N PHE A 605 21.46 7.78 -22.46
CA PHE A 605 22.09 9.05 -22.12
C PHE A 605 22.54 9.81 -23.36
N ARG A 606 23.06 9.13 -24.39
CA ARG A 606 23.36 9.78 -25.69
C ARG A 606 22.11 10.26 -26.40
N SER A 607 20.99 9.53 -26.29
CA SER A 607 19.70 9.99 -26.83
C SER A 607 19.24 11.28 -26.16
N ILE A 608 19.40 11.38 -24.83
CA ILE A 608 19.12 12.62 -24.09
C ILE A 608 20.02 13.77 -24.60
N ASP A 609 21.33 13.52 -24.76
CA ASP A 609 22.27 14.56 -25.23
C ASP A 609 21.89 15.10 -26.61
N LYS A 610 21.57 14.22 -27.56
CA LYS A 610 21.10 14.62 -28.89
C LYS A 610 19.83 15.47 -28.82
N GLN A 611 18.92 15.16 -27.91
CA GLN A 611 17.69 15.94 -27.74
C GLN A 611 17.96 17.30 -27.09
N VAL A 612 18.90 17.39 -26.15
CA VAL A 612 19.36 18.66 -25.59
C VAL A 612 19.97 19.54 -26.69
N GLU A 613 20.82 18.98 -27.54
CA GLU A 613 21.43 19.67 -28.69
C GLU A 613 20.35 20.22 -29.64
N TYR A 614 19.37 19.39 -29.99
CA TYR A 614 18.24 19.78 -30.84
C TYR A 614 17.41 20.92 -30.23
N LEU A 615 17.04 20.84 -28.95
CA LEU A 615 16.27 21.90 -28.30
C LEU A 615 17.05 23.22 -28.23
N ASN A 616 18.36 23.15 -28.06
CA ASN A 616 19.24 24.32 -28.10
C ASN A 616 19.34 24.92 -29.51
N SER A 617 19.36 24.10 -30.58
CA SER A 617 19.37 24.62 -31.95
C SER A 617 18.05 25.28 -32.33
N VAL A 618 16.91 24.73 -31.88
CA VAL A 618 15.58 25.33 -32.11
C VAL A 618 15.48 26.70 -31.42
N LYS A 619 15.89 26.81 -30.14
CA LYS A 619 15.88 28.10 -29.42
C LYS A 619 16.74 29.17 -30.11
N ARG A 620 17.93 28.80 -30.60
CA ARG A 620 18.81 29.71 -31.36
C ARG A 620 18.14 30.22 -32.64
N SER A 621 17.47 29.32 -33.39
CA SER A 621 16.77 29.68 -34.63
C SER A 621 15.57 30.62 -34.41
N SER A 622 14.85 30.50 -33.29
CA SER A 622 13.73 31.38 -32.94
C SER A 622 14.15 32.77 -32.46
N SER A 623 15.33 32.90 -31.84
CA SER A 623 15.87 34.20 -31.40
C SER A 623 16.52 35.00 -32.53
N SER A 624 16.94 34.34 -33.62
CA SER A 624 17.52 34.99 -34.80
C SER A 624 16.49 35.46 -35.83
N SER A 625 15.23 35.07 -35.70
CA SER A 625 14.14 35.40 -36.64
C SER A 625 13.26 36.57 -36.17
N GLY A 626 13.86 37.55 -35.49
CA GLY A 626 13.27 38.87 -35.24
C GLY A 626 13.45 39.82 -36.43
N ASN A 627 13.21 39.33 -37.65
CA ASN A 627 12.92 40.09 -38.87
C ASN A 627 12.90 39.10 -40.04
N ILE A 628 11.98 39.33 -40.97
CA ILE A 628 11.74 38.63 -42.24
C ILE A 628 10.59 37.61 -42.20
N SER A 629 9.65 37.87 -43.11
CA SER A 629 8.37 37.23 -43.31
C SER A 629 8.45 35.90 -44.07
N LYS A 630 7.49 35.04 -43.73
CA LYS A 630 6.84 33.95 -44.51
C LYS A 630 7.66 32.75 -45.04
N LYS A 631 7.02 31.59 -44.79
CA LYS A 631 7.04 30.29 -45.50
C LYS A 631 8.28 29.42 -45.35
N ILE A 632 8.31 28.61 -44.29
CA ILE A 632 8.80 27.23 -44.38
C ILE A 632 7.83 26.32 -43.60
N SER A 633 7.36 25.27 -44.28
CA SER A 633 6.56 24.17 -43.75
C SER A 633 7.29 23.52 -42.58
N ASN A 634 6.73 23.69 -41.38
CA ASN A 634 7.18 23.03 -40.17
C ASN A 634 6.63 21.59 -40.20
N PRO A 635 7.44 20.51 -40.31
CA PRO A 635 6.95 19.20 -39.92
C PRO A 635 6.91 19.24 -38.40
N LYS A 636 5.79 19.73 -37.84
CA LYS A 636 5.46 19.47 -36.44
C LYS A 636 5.33 17.96 -36.31
N VAL A 637 6.42 17.27 -35.96
CA VAL A 637 6.31 15.97 -35.30
C VAL A 637 5.83 16.27 -33.88
N ARG A 638 4.57 16.72 -33.77
CA ARG A 638 3.80 16.59 -32.55
C ARG A 638 3.23 15.19 -32.60
N THR A 639 3.84 14.25 -31.88
CA THR A 639 3.10 13.10 -31.36
C THR A 639 2.24 13.62 -30.21
N GLY A 640 1.23 14.42 -30.53
CA GLY A 640 0.38 15.07 -29.55
C GLY A 640 -0.81 15.67 -30.27
N VAL A 641 -1.97 15.06 -30.05
CA VAL A 641 -3.26 15.63 -30.45
C VAL A 641 -3.54 16.78 -29.49
N THR A 642 -3.72 17.99 -30.01
CA THR A 642 -4.39 19.06 -29.26
C THR A 642 -5.88 18.74 -29.37
N VAL A 643 -6.45 18.22 -28.29
CA VAL A 643 -7.88 17.90 -28.19
C VAL A 643 -8.66 19.16 -27.84
#